data_AF-A0A2H4SC46-F1
#
_entry.id   AF-A0A2H4SC46-F1
#
_cell.length_a   1.000
_cell.length_b   1.000
_cell.length_c   1.000
_cell.angle_alpha   90.00
_cell.angle_beta   90.00
_cell.angle_gamma   90.00
#
_symmetry.space_group_name_H-M   'P 1'
#
loop_
_entity.id
_entity.type
_entity.pdbx_description
1 polymer ?
#
loop_
_entity_poly.entity_id
_entity_poly.type
_entity_poly.pdbx_seq_one_letter_code
_entity_poly.pdbx_strand_id
1 'polypeptide(L)'
;MAGKIRQPIDEKAFAKYVDENVPQIKTPLQLKQFGFGQSNPTYQITDAVGHHFVMRKKPPGKIISKTAHRVDREYRIIHALRDTDIAVPKAYALCEDDTVIGTPFYIMEFLDGRIFEDFTMPGVGAAERTALWKAAIETLARFHRVDFREVGLASFGKHTGFYDRQVQTWTTICEMQAQVADVETKEPVGQLPHFEDIMAFFGDAKQQPKDRATLIHGDYKIDNVIFHKTEPRIIGILDWEMATIGHPLSDVCNFLTQFYLAEASGGAHAESAAFLPGKTPGLPQPDQIVAWYAAAAGYDPRPELDWGASFSLYKLAGILQGIAARYAVRQASSAQAQVYAAGRIPMAERGMTQRPTRRRITLPPEEEEQRRPLLSRMYTDHGDDEGLYSCVTNPHSHLPVYTTIHRIRRDITSVVEDYLSLEQLRDVRINITVVRPLVDKFYELDDLSIVYCLLVNRAQFLDEESYSSNRQNVNWTRATLCEIIATRILRRFGEDHDGSEGLLFLAHVLVAGFDPYQNAPPRTRAAAERRIWRGYHRTLPSLEVAILTESKHFLSSTTCQKIVAAIYEGRVIYTPSTQWDIIPDHYKLKPISLYDPRGSPLLNQYRLIVPRTRTILEAIQFAILLALYSALMVMREKDKLTVTECLFAVYAFGWGLDQFATLIAHGWNVYTQNLWSFLDVGFVSIYGVYLVLRVHSFRTGLPGPGEQSFDVLALAAPLLVPRLAFTLLSDNLVFLSLRSMMADFFLLTALSAWCFFGFLLSLLWLGEGAHPWLTISKWMIFIWFGLDGTGIQRSAEFHWLLGPSLMVAFAFLGNTLFLTILVSMLSNTFSVISANATAEIQFRRAVLTLEGVKADAIFAYQPPFNILAVFIFLPLKFIVSPRWFHKIHVAAVRLVNLPLLLIIAVAERRVSWDQHDYKYNPGSGDETTGRKWFWQKWQLSASRYIRSVFDEPPSEDVHDEIAVDDPMTHHLIRRQFTRQTTASSTETRKPPRRRDSTFPGIRKKPRGSFSVAEQEQESLEDRLRAMEKSMARMEMMLAQLVPDTQVGGGGEEGEGRDGDEAPGRQSAIDATSEDSYPAASGSDKDTDGDGFAVESSFRR
;
A
#
# COMPACT_ATOMS: atom_id res chain seq x y z
N MET A 1 -9.57 30.96 41.18
CA MET A 1 -9.24 30.07 40.04
C MET A 1 -10.48 29.72 39.23
N ALA A 2 -11.52 29.10 39.81
CA ALA A 2 -12.80 28.89 39.13
C ALA A 2 -13.70 30.14 39.13
N GLY A 3 -14.44 30.38 38.05
CA GLY A 3 -15.28 31.54 37.82
C GLY A 3 -16.52 31.23 36.97
N LYS A 4 -17.14 32.27 36.37
CA LYS A 4 -18.36 32.12 35.56
C LYS A 4 -18.12 31.19 34.36
N ILE A 5 -19.08 30.31 34.12
CA ILE A 5 -19.10 29.39 32.98
C ILE A 5 -19.04 30.18 31.66
N ARG A 6 -18.08 29.82 30.79
CA ARG A 6 -17.84 30.43 29.47
C ARG A 6 -18.44 29.60 28.32
N GLN A 7 -18.57 28.29 28.50
CA GLN A 7 -19.22 27.36 27.56
C GLN A 7 -20.41 26.68 28.27
N PRO A 8 -21.66 26.84 27.79
CA PRO A 8 -22.85 26.35 28.48
C PRO A 8 -22.90 24.82 28.59
N ILE A 9 -23.56 24.35 29.66
CA ILE A 9 -23.82 22.94 29.99
C ILE A 9 -25.31 22.84 30.35
N ASP A 10 -25.97 21.74 29.98
CA ASP A 10 -27.27 21.41 30.58
C ASP A 10 -27.04 20.86 31.99
N GLU A 11 -27.22 21.72 33.00
CA GLU A 11 -27.00 21.37 34.40
C GLU A 11 -28.00 20.32 34.91
N LYS A 12 -29.17 20.16 34.27
CA LYS A 12 -30.18 19.15 34.66
C LYS A 12 -29.83 17.77 34.12
N ALA A 13 -29.47 17.69 32.84
CA ALA A 13 -28.99 16.45 32.23
C ALA A 13 -27.70 15.96 32.91
N PHE A 14 -26.80 16.88 33.22
CA PHE A 14 -25.59 16.59 33.99
C PHE A 14 -25.89 16.10 35.42
N ALA A 15 -26.75 16.80 36.17
CA ALA A 15 -27.12 16.40 37.53
C ALA A 15 -27.76 15.00 37.57
N LYS A 16 -28.67 14.70 36.62
CA LYS A 16 -29.26 13.36 36.47
C LYS A 16 -28.19 12.29 36.25
N TYR A 17 -27.28 12.50 35.31
CA TYR A 17 -26.19 11.56 35.05
C TYR A 17 -25.33 11.31 36.29
N VAL A 18 -25.04 12.37 37.07
CA VAL A 18 -24.27 12.28 38.32
C VAL A 18 -24.99 11.46 39.40
N ASP A 19 -26.29 11.68 39.61
CA ASP A 19 -27.08 10.88 40.56
C ASP A 19 -27.13 9.39 40.17
N GLU A 20 -27.23 9.10 38.87
CA GLU A 20 -27.29 7.73 38.35
C GLU A 20 -25.94 7.00 38.34
N ASN A 21 -24.83 7.70 38.10
CA ASN A 21 -23.52 7.09 37.81
C ASN A 21 -22.42 7.37 38.86
N VAL A 22 -22.55 8.42 39.68
CA VAL A 22 -21.52 8.82 40.66
C VAL A 22 -22.14 9.07 42.04
N PRO A 23 -22.61 8.02 42.75
CA PRO A 23 -23.35 8.15 44.01
C PRO A 23 -22.55 8.77 45.17
N GLN A 24 -21.26 9.02 45.00
CA GLN A 24 -20.41 9.76 45.95
C GLN A 24 -20.63 11.28 45.90
N ILE A 25 -21.14 11.81 44.79
CA ILE A 25 -21.46 13.24 44.61
C ILE A 25 -22.95 13.42 44.90
N LYS A 26 -23.34 14.47 45.64
CA LYS A 26 -24.75 14.74 45.98
C LYS A 26 -25.31 15.95 45.24
N THR A 27 -26.43 15.77 44.55
CA THR A 27 -27.21 16.86 43.95
C THR A 27 -27.99 17.65 45.03
N PRO A 28 -28.37 18.92 44.77
CA PRO A 28 -28.05 19.73 43.59
C PRO A 28 -26.56 20.12 43.51
N LEU A 29 -26.08 20.36 42.28
CA LEU A 29 -24.69 20.70 42.00
C LEU A 29 -24.53 22.20 41.73
N GLN A 30 -23.38 22.77 42.09
CA GLN A 30 -22.94 24.07 41.61
C GLN A 30 -21.70 23.91 40.72
N LEU A 31 -21.78 24.41 39.48
CA LEU A 31 -20.67 24.39 38.53
C LEU A 31 -19.95 25.74 38.44
N LYS A 32 -18.62 25.72 38.36
CA LYS A 32 -17.77 26.87 38.04
C LYS A 32 -16.68 26.43 37.07
N GLN A 33 -16.36 27.23 36.05
CA GLN A 33 -15.30 26.86 35.10
C GLN A 33 -13.94 27.38 35.57
N PHE A 34 -12.88 26.59 35.49
CA PHE A 34 -11.53 27.08 35.77
C PHE A 34 -11.10 28.13 34.73
N GLY A 35 -10.38 29.16 35.17
CA GLY A 35 -9.81 30.18 34.30
C GLY A 35 -8.61 29.67 33.48
N PHE A 36 -7.79 28.84 34.14
CA PHE A 36 -6.53 28.26 33.65
C PHE A 36 -6.73 26.87 33.04
N GLY A 37 -5.79 26.42 32.21
CA GLY A 37 -5.90 25.22 31.36
C GLY A 37 -6.59 25.53 30.02
N GLN A 38 -5.86 25.35 28.91
CA GLN A 38 -6.28 25.83 27.58
C GLN A 38 -6.87 24.72 26.68
N SER A 39 -6.41 23.47 26.78
CA SER A 39 -6.79 22.39 25.85
C SER A 39 -8.22 21.88 26.02
N ASN A 40 -8.57 21.40 27.21
CA ASN A 40 -9.85 20.74 27.50
C ASN A 40 -10.64 21.52 28.57
N PRO A 41 -11.84 22.05 28.26
CA PRO A 41 -12.71 22.74 29.22
C PRO A 41 -12.87 21.99 30.55
N THR A 42 -12.32 22.58 31.61
CA THR A 42 -12.29 21.97 32.95
C THR A 42 -13.11 22.80 33.94
N TYR A 43 -13.88 22.12 34.79
CA TYR A 43 -14.91 22.71 35.66
C TYR A 43 -14.79 22.14 37.08
N GLN A 44 -14.95 23.00 38.08
CA GLN A 44 -15.17 22.62 39.46
C GLN A 44 -16.66 22.31 39.66
N ILE A 45 -16.95 21.10 40.14
CA ILE A 45 -18.25 20.72 40.72
C ILE A 45 -18.15 20.99 42.21
N THR A 46 -19.17 21.63 42.79
CA THR A 46 -19.44 21.60 44.23
C THR A 46 -20.73 20.82 44.46
N ASP A 47 -20.70 19.85 45.37
CA ASP A 47 -21.87 19.04 45.72
C ASP A 47 -22.72 19.71 46.82
N ALA A 48 -23.90 19.15 47.12
CA ALA A 48 -24.82 19.67 48.13
C ALA A 48 -24.30 19.60 49.58
N VAL A 49 -23.21 18.88 49.83
CA VAL A 49 -22.54 18.77 51.14
C VAL A 49 -21.36 19.77 51.24
N GLY A 50 -20.93 20.34 50.11
CA GLY A 50 -19.83 21.28 49.99
C GLY A 50 -18.51 20.65 49.52
N HIS A 51 -18.49 19.35 49.18
CA HIS A 51 -17.31 18.71 48.61
C HIS A 51 -17.00 19.24 47.21
N HIS A 52 -15.75 19.06 46.76
CA HIS A 52 -15.31 19.50 45.45
C HIS A 52 -14.86 18.32 44.59
N PHE A 53 -15.22 18.39 43.31
CA PHE A 53 -14.81 17.44 42.27
C PHE A 53 -14.47 18.23 40.99
N VAL A 54 -13.81 17.58 40.03
CA VAL A 54 -13.42 18.20 38.76
C VAL A 54 -14.06 17.42 37.60
N MET A 55 -14.79 18.11 36.73
CA MET A 55 -15.17 17.59 35.42
C MET A 55 -14.21 18.14 34.36
N ARG A 56 -13.65 17.26 33.53
CA ARG A 56 -12.87 17.64 32.34
C ARG A 56 -13.60 17.16 31.08
N LYS A 57 -13.95 18.10 30.22
CA LYS A 57 -14.86 17.94 29.07
C LYS A 57 -14.11 18.24 27.78
N LYS A 58 -14.37 17.45 26.73
CA LYS A 58 -13.86 17.70 25.37
C LYS A 58 -14.46 19.00 24.81
N PRO A 59 -13.68 19.89 24.17
CA PRO A 59 -14.20 21.14 23.63
C PRO A 59 -15.24 20.92 22.51
N PRO A 60 -16.27 21.77 22.39
CA PRO A 60 -17.31 21.65 21.38
C PRO A 60 -16.84 22.08 19.98
N GLY A 61 -17.31 21.38 18.94
CA GLY A 61 -17.09 21.73 17.53
C GLY A 61 -16.42 20.63 16.70
N LYS A 62 -16.21 20.90 15.40
CA LYS A 62 -15.44 19.99 14.52
C LYS A 62 -13.95 20.12 14.85
N ILE A 63 -13.38 19.07 15.44
CA ILE A 63 -11.95 19.01 15.76
C ILE A 63 -11.11 18.91 14.49
N ILE A 64 -10.01 19.66 14.43
CA ILE A 64 -9.07 19.69 13.29
C ILE A 64 -8.27 18.37 13.17
N SER A 65 -8.13 17.60 14.25
CA SER A 65 -7.50 16.27 14.24
C SER A 65 -8.31 15.25 15.06
N LYS A 66 -8.34 14.00 14.60
CA LYS A 66 -8.93 12.85 15.33
C LYS A 66 -8.09 12.40 16.55
N THR A 67 -6.87 12.91 16.72
CA THR A 67 -5.97 12.57 17.84
C THR A 67 -5.98 13.58 18.98
N ALA A 68 -6.49 14.79 18.77
CA ALA A 68 -6.55 15.84 19.80
C ALA A 68 -7.77 15.67 20.73
N HIS A 69 -7.66 16.20 21.96
CA HIS A 69 -8.76 16.26 22.94
C HIS A 69 -9.39 14.89 23.30
N ARG A 70 -8.55 13.86 23.44
CA ARG A 70 -8.93 12.48 23.80
C ARG A 70 -9.09 12.31 25.31
N VAL A 71 -10.15 12.91 25.87
CA VAL A 71 -10.49 12.83 27.31
C VAL A 71 -10.72 11.39 27.81
N ASP A 72 -11.05 10.47 26.90
CA ASP A 72 -11.11 9.02 27.13
C ASP A 72 -9.73 8.41 27.46
N ARG A 73 -8.65 8.89 26.80
CA ARG A 73 -7.28 8.46 27.09
C ARG A 73 -6.81 8.99 28.43
N GLU A 74 -7.14 10.25 28.75
CA GLU A 74 -6.84 10.85 30.05
C GLU A 74 -7.47 10.02 31.18
N TYR A 75 -8.78 9.77 31.10
CA TYR A 75 -9.48 8.91 32.05
C TYR A 75 -8.84 7.52 32.14
N ARG A 76 -8.51 6.88 31.01
CA ARG A 76 -7.95 5.52 31.00
C ARG A 76 -6.63 5.43 31.76
N ILE A 77 -5.70 6.37 31.61
CA ILE A 77 -4.41 6.32 32.33
C ILE A 77 -4.57 6.68 33.82
N ILE A 78 -5.38 7.69 34.14
CA ILE A 78 -5.67 8.07 35.53
C ILE A 78 -6.34 6.90 36.28
N HIS A 79 -7.33 6.25 35.66
CA HIS A 79 -8.04 5.11 36.24
C HIS A 79 -7.15 3.86 36.37
N ALA A 80 -6.22 3.63 35.44
CA ALA A 80 -5.27 2.51 35.51
C ALA A 80 -4.20 2.69 36.61
N LEU A 81 -3.76 3.94 36.85
CA LEU A 81 -2.73 4.25 37.86
C LEU A 81 -3.28 4.36 39.29
N ARG A 82 -4.60 4.37 39.48
CA ARG A 82 -5.28 4.59 40.78
C ARG A 82 -4.81 3.64 41.90
N ASP A 83 -4.40 2.42 41.56
CA ASP A 83 -4.02 1.35 42.48
C ASP A 83 -2.47 1.22 42.58
N THR A 84 -1.72 2.30 42.29
CA THR A 84 -0.25 2.35 42.28
C THR A 84 0.30 3.50 43.13
N ASP A 85 1.61 3.51 43.42
CA ASP A 85 2.30 4.59 44.15
C ASP A 85 2.44 5.93 43.36
N ILE A 86 1.68 6.10 42.27
CA ILE A 86 1.72 7.29 41.42
C ILE A 86 0.61 8.25 41.81
N ALA A 87 0.99 9.51 42.09
CA ALA A 87 0.07 10.55 42.50
C ALA A 87 -0.86 10.98 41.34
N VAL A 88 -2.03 10.36 41.24
CA VAL A 88 -3.11 10.71 40.30
C VAL A 88 -4.42 10.98 41.07
N PRO A 89 -5.27 11.92 40.60
CA PRO A 89 -6.59 12.12 41.19
C PRO A 89 -7.47 10.88 40.98
N LYS A 90 -8.30 10.51 41.95
CA LYS A 90 -9.27 9.42 41.77
C LYS A 90 -10.25 9.75 40.64
N ALA A 91 -10.25 8.96 39.57
CA ALA A 91 -11.26 9.04 38.52
C ALA A 91 -12.55 8.31 38.94
N TYR A 92 -13.69 9.00 38.85
CA TYR A 92 -14.99 8.50 39.31
C TYR A 92 -15.81 7.87 38.17
N ALA A 93 -15.97 8.58 37.06
CA ALA A 93 -16.72 8.10 35.89
C ALA A 93 -16.25 8.77 34.59
N LEU A 94 -16.45 8.06 33.48
CA LEU A 94 -16.31 8.54 32.10
C LEU A 94 -17.67 8.46 31.43
N CYS A 95 -18.04 9.52 30.70
CA CYS A 95 -19.21 9.54 29.83
C CYS A 95 -18.76 9.78 28.38
N GLU A 96 -19.00 8.79 27.53
CA GLU A 96 -18.78 8.88 26.07
C GLU A 96 -20.06 9.21 25.30
N ASP A 97 -21.19 9.39 26.01
CA ASP A 97 -22.48 9.75 25.43
C ASP A 97 -22.59 11.28 25.23
N ASP A 98 -22.40 11.71 23.98
CA ASP A 98 -22.54 13.10 23.57
C ASP A 98 -23.94 13.68 23.82
N THR A 99 -24.99 12.87 24.05
CA THR A 99 -26.35 13.38 24.31
C THR A 99 -26.50 14.01 25.71
N VAL A 100 -25.63 13.66 26.67
CA VAL A 100 -25.78 14.11 28.07
C VAL A 100 -25.42 15.59 28.25
N ILE A 101 -24.28 16.05 27.69
CA ILE A 101 -23.86 17.47 27.73
C ILE A 101 -23.18 17.95 26.42
N GLY A 102 -23.43 17.29 25.29
CA GLY A 102 -22.99 17.72 23.95
C GLY A 102 -21.57 17.32 23.53
N THR A 103 -20.73 16.84 24.45
CA THR A 103 -19.42 16.20 24.19
C THR A 103 -19.04 15.28 25.37
N PRO A 104 -18.08 14.34 25.20
CA PRO A 104 -17.64 13.44 26.25
C PRO A 104 -16.91 14.18 27.36
N PHE A 105 -16.98 13.62 28.56
CA PHE A 105 -16.37 14.15 29.76
C PHE A 105 -16.02 13.04 30.74
N TYR A 106 -15.11 13.32 31.67
CA TYR A 106 -14.92 12.49 32.84
C TYR A 106 -14.91 13.34 34.11
N ILE A 107 -15.22 12.68 35.23
CA ILE A 107 -15.25 13.27 36.56
C ILE A 107 -14.12 12.65 37.39
N MET A 108 -13.34 13.50 38.06
CA MET A 108 -12.23 13.13 38.95
C MET A 108 -12.25 13.94 40.26
N GLU A 109 -11.43 13.51 41.20
CA GLU A 109 -11.19 14.15 42.49
C GLU A 109 -10.64 15.59 42.35
N PHE A 110 -11.06 16.48 43.26
CA PHE A 110 -10.44 17.79 43.44
C PHE A 110 -9.27 17.68 44.42
N LEU A 111 -8.04 17.76 43.90
CA LEU A 111 -6.83 17.74 44.71
C LEU A 111 -6.47 19.16 45.18
N ASP A 112 -6.68 19.40 46.48
CA ASP A 112 -6.54 20.72 47.10
C ASP A 112 -5.08 20.96 47.57
N GLY A 113 -4.26 21.59 46.72
CA GLY A 113 -2.82 21.76 46.93
C GLY A 113 -2.22 23.02 46.29
N ARG A 114 -0.89 23.07 46.21
CA ARG A 114 -0.09 24.15 45.59
C ARG A 114 0.28 23.78 44.15
N ILE A 115 0.09 24.71 43.22
CA ILE A 115 0.67 24.67 41.86
C ILE A 115 1.62 25.87 41.76
N PHE A 116 2.79 25.68 41.13
CA PHE A 116 3.76 26.75 40.93
C PHE A 116 3.89 27.05 39.42
N GLU A 117 3.27 28.14 38.97
CA GLU A 117 3.37 28.61 37.58
C GLU A 117 4.79 29.11 37.26
N ASP A 118 5.44 29.79 38.22
CA ASP A 118 6.87 30.11 38.17
C ASP A 118 7.69 28.95 38.76
N PHE A 119 8.49 28.31 37.90
CA PHE A 119 9.28 27.13 38.23
C PHE A 119 10.44 27.45 39.19
N THR A 120 10.82 28.72 39.36
CA THR A 120 11.75 29.17 40.41
C THR A 120 11.12 29.12 41.79
N MET A 121 9.80 28.95 41.89
CA MET A 121 9.04 28.89 43.15
C MET A 121 9.30 30.13 44.03
N PRO A 122 8.85 31.33 43.61
CA PRO A 122 9.04 32.56 44.36
C PRO A 122 8.33 32.49 45.72
N GLY A 123 8.91 33.12 46.74
CA GLY A 123 8.45 33.04 48.13
C GLY A 123 8.82 31.74 48.88
N VAL A 124 9.28 30.69 48.18
CA VAL A 124 9.73 29.43 48.81
C VAL A 124 11.18 29.53 49.28
N GLY A 125 11.46 29.01 50.48
CA GLY A 125 12.80 28.96 51.07
C GLY A 125 13.72 27.95 50.37
N ALA A 126 15.03 28.22 50.32
CA ALA A 126 16.00 27.46 49.54
C ALA A 126 15.96 25.93 49.78
N ALA A 127 15.86 25.49 51.05
CA ALA A 127 15.79 24.08 51.39
C ALA A 127 14.46 23.42 50.96
N GLU A 128 13.33 24.11 51.08
CA GLU A 128 12.04 23.62 50.60
C GLU A 128 12.01 23.55 49.06
N ARG A 129 12.55 24.58 48.37
CA ARG A 129 12.73 24.58 46.90
C ARG A 129 13.52 23.35 46.43
N THR A 130 14.62 23.02 47.11
CA THR A 130 15.41 21.81 46.81
C THR A 130 14.58 20.54 47.00
N ALA A 131 13.80 20.46 48.08
CA ALA A 131 12.95 19.30 48.39
C ALA A 131 11.76 19.15 47.42
N LEU A 132 11.11 20.24 47.00
CA LEU A 132 10.03 20.26 46.01
C LEU A 132 10.51 19.74 44.65
N TRP A 133 11.62 20.28 44.14
CA TRP A 133 12.23 19.83 42.88
C TRP A 133 12.66 18.36 42.95
N LYS A 134 13.21 17.91 44.09
CA LYS A 134 13.52 16.50 44.33
C LYS A 134 12.26 15.62 44.30
N ALA A 135 11.20 16.02 45.00
CA ALA A 135 9.96 15.25 45.07
C ALA A 135 9.27 15.12 43.70
N ALA A 136 9.36 16.15 42.84
CA ALA A 136 8.88 16.09 41.46
C ALA A 136 9.66 15.04 40.64
N ILE A 137 11.00 15.14 40.58
CA ILE A 137 11.79 14.20 39.76
C ILE A 137 11.75 12.75 40.28
N GLU A 138 11.67 12.54 41.61
CA GLU A 138 11.44 11.21 42.18
C GLU A 138 10.03 10.66 41.87
N THR A 139 9.04 11.53 41.67
CA THR A 139 7.69 11.10 41.23
C THR A 139 7.69 10.69 39.77
N LEU A 140 8.38 11.44 38.88
CA LEU A 140 8.60 11.02 37.50
C LEU A 140 9.35 9.68 37.41
N ALA A 141 10.39 9.51 38.24
CA ALA A 141 11.17 8.28 38.33
C ALA A 141 10.34 7.06 38.80
N ARG A 142 9.41 7.24 39.73
CA ARG A 142 8.44 6.19 40.11
C ARG A 142 7.47 5.90 38.95
N PHE A 143 6.95 6.91 38.28
CA PHE A 143 6.01 6.74 37.16
C PHE A 143 6.63 5.97 35.98
N HIS A 144 7.87 6.28 35.61
CA HIS A 144 8.60 5.52 34.58
C HIS A 144 8.90 4.07 34.96
N ARG A 145 8.75 3.67 36.23
CA ARG A 145 8.93 2.29 36.71
C ARG A 145 7.66 1.44 36.72
N VAL A 146 6.49 2.02 36.42
CA VAL A 146 5.23 1.25 36.31
C VAL A 146 5.28 0.37 35.06
N ASP A 147 5.16 -0.96 35.19
CA ASP A 147 4.92 -1.81 34.02
C ASP A 147 3.49 -1.57 33.51
N PHE A 148 3.41 -0.93 32.35
CA PHE A 148 2.17 -0.63 31.65
C PHE A 148 1.34 -1.89 31.33
N ARG A 149 1.93 -3.09 31.37
CA ARG A 149 1.22 -4.37 31.17
C ARG A 149 0.41 -4.73 32.42
N GLU A 150 1.00 -4.62 33.60
CA GLU A 150 0.35 -4.98 34.87
C GLU A 150 -0.84 -4.06 35.17
N VAL A 151 -0.74 -2.77 34.83
CA VAL A 151 -1.85 -1.80 34.95
C VAL A 151 -2.82 -1.78 33.74
N GLY A 152 -2.80 -2.77 32.85
CA GLY A 152 -3.77 -2.87 31.74
C GLY A 152 -3.62 -1.83 30.62
N LEU A 153 -2.50 -1.12 30.57
CA LEU A 153 -2.13 -0.12 29.56
C LEU A 153 -1.28 -0.70 28.41
N ALA A 154 -1.16 -2.03 28.28
CA ALA A 154 -0.44 -2.69 27.19
C ALA A 154 -0.83 -2.20 25.77
N SER A 155 -2.07 -1.77 25.56
CA SER A 155 -2.58 -1.21 24.29
C SER A 155 -2.62 0.33 24.25
N PHE A 156 -1.93 1.04 25.15
CA PHE A 156 -1.99 2.50 25.26
C PHE A 156 -1.06 3.24 24.28
N GLY A 157 0.00 2.56 23.77
CA GLY A 157 0.95 3.07 22.79
C GLY A 157 1.79 1.95 22.13
N LYS A 158 2.72 2.31 21.24
CA LYS A 158 3.66 1.36 20.59
C LYS A 158 4.92 1.16 21.46
N HIS A 159 5.38 -0.09 21.61
CA HIS A 159 6.42 -0.49 22.59
C HIS A 159 7.88 -0.40 22.11
N THR A 160 8.15 -0.08 20.85
CA THR A 160 9.52 0.04 20.31
C THR A 160 9.62 1.20 19.34
N GLY A 161 10.82 1.70 19.04
CA GLY A 161 11.09 2.75 18.06
C GLY A 161 10.39 4.07 18.39
N PHE A 162 10.55 4.56 19.63
CA PHE A 162 9.91 5.80 20.06
C PHE A 162 10.48 7.03 19.35
N TYR A 163 11.80 7.15 19.27
CA TYR A 163 12.44 8.33 18.69
C TYR A 163 12.33 8.38 17.17
N ASP A 164 12.37 7.25 16.46
CA ASP A 164 12.11 7.22 15.00
C ASP A 164 10.76 7.84 14.66
N ARG A 165 9.71 7.50 15.43
CA ARG A 165 8.39 8.12 15.29
C ARG A 165 8.40 9.60 15.60
N GLN A 166 9.11 10.03 16.65
CA GLN A 166 9.20 11.44 16.99
C GLN A 166 9.93 12.21 15.90
N VAL A 167 11.07 11.73 15.39
CA VAL A 167 11.78 12.30 14.24
C VAL A 167 10.82 12.43 13.06
N GLN A 168 10.25 11.33 12.56
CA GLN A 168 9.33 11.35 11.40
C GLN A 168 8.13 12.30 11.60
N THR A 169 7.58 12.36 12.82
CA THR A 169 6.48 13.28 13.16
C THR A 169 6.93 14.73 13.12
N TRP A 170 8.05 15.09 13.76
CA TRP A 170 8.53 16.46 13.80
C TRP A 170 9.11 16.93 12.46
N THR A 171 9.73 16.04 11.68
CA THR A 171 10.12 16.32 10.28
C THR A 171 8.89 16.75 9.47
N THR A 172 7.86 15.91 9.42
CA THR A 172 6.61 16.18 8.68
C THR A 172 5.94 17.48 9.14
N ILE A 173 5.89 17.71 10.46
CA ILE A 173 5.26 18.90 11.04
C ILE A 173 6.02 20.18 10.67
N CYS A 174 7.34 20.19 10.79
CA CYS A 174 8.16 21.38 10.53
C CYS A 174 8.21 21.74 9.03
N GLU A 175 8.28 20.75 8.15
CA GLU A 175 8.19 20.94 6.69
C GLU A 175 6.83 21.54 6.27
N MET A 176 5.72 20.97 6.77
CA MET A 176 4.39 21.51 6.49
C MET A 176 4.20 22.93 7.04
N GLN A 177 4.82 23.25 8.18
CA GLN A 177 4.74 24.59 8.79
C GLN A 177 5.64 25.62 8.10
N ALA A 178 6.80 25.21 7.59
CA ALA A 178 7.70 26.08 6.82
C ALA A 178 7.05 26.61 5.53
N GLN A 179 6.24 25.78 4.87
CA GLN A 179 5.53 26.10 3.63
C GLN A 179 4.33 27.05 3.82
N VAL A 180 3.91 27.32 5.05
CA VAL A 180 2.80 28.25 5.31
C VAL A 180 3.25 29.68 5.02
N ALA A 181 2.59 30.33 4.06
CA ALA A 181 2.81 31.73 3.72
C ALA A 181 2.00 32.69 4.61
N ASP A 182 2.59 33.83 4.96
CA ASP A 182 1.89 34.93 5.62
C ASP A 182 0.83 35.55 4.69
N VAL A 183 -0.35 35.83 5.24
CA VAL A 183 -1.50 36.29 4.47
C VAL A 183 -1.30 37.70 3.90
N GLU A 184 -0.45 38.54 4.50
CA GLU A 184 -0.15 39.89 4.05
C GLU A 184 1.13 39.93 3.21
N THR A 185 2.26 39.41 3.70
CA THR A 185 3.56 39.51 2.97
C THR A 185 3.71 38.50 1.84
N LYS A 186 2.95 37.39 1.86
CA LYS A 186 3.08 36.20 0.99
C LYS A 186 4.39 35.43 1.14
N GLU A 187 5.24 35.79 2.09
CA GLU A 187 6.48 35.06 2.37
C GLU A 187 6.20 33.81 3.22
N PRO A 188 6.88 32.67 2.96
CA PRO A 188 6.80 31.48 3.80
C PRO A 188 7.41 31.73 5.19
N VAL A 189 6.87 31.08 6.23
CA VAL A 189 7.43 31.06 7.60
C VAL A 189 8.90 30.59 7.62
N GLY A 190 9.29 29.79 6.62
CA GLY A 190 10.65 29.31 6.42
C GLY A 190 10.98 28.08 7.24
N GLN A 191 11.98 27.33 6.76
CA GLN A 191 12.52 26.18 7.48
C GLN A 191 13.30 26.65 8.73
N LEU A 192 13.38 25.79 9.74
CA LEU A 192 14.25 26.02 10.89
C LEU A 192 15.73 25.93 10.50
N PRO A 193 16.64 26.67 11.16
CA PRO A 193 18.08 26.50 11.03
C PRO A 193 18.53 25.05 11.19
N HIS A 194 19.50 24.62 10.38
CA HIS A 194 20.13 23.29 10.42
C HIS A 194 19.18 22.09 10.30
N PHE A 195 17.97 22.27 9.77
CA PHE A 195 16.92 21.25 9.76
C PHE A 195 17.34 19.92 9.11
N GLU A 196 17.98 19.95 7.95
CA GLU A 196 18.46 18.75 7.27
C GLU A 196 19.57 18.06 8.10
N ASP A 197 20.58 18.82 8.55
CA ASP A 197 21.71 18.32 9.36
C ASP A 197 21.25 17.63 10.66
N ILE A 198 20.23 18.18 11.33
CA ILE A 198 19.79 17.76 12.66
C ILE A 198 18.72 16.68 12.61
N MET A 199 17.82 16.69 11.62
CA MET A 199 16.91 15.57 11.37
C MET A 199 17.69 14.33 10.91
N ALA A 200 18.70 14.48 10.04
CA ALA A 200 19.60 13.39 9.68
C ALA A 200 20.39 12.85 10.88
N PHE A 201 20.86 13.72 11.78
CA PHE A 201 21.54 13.29 13.01
C PHE A 201 20.63 12.51 13.97
N PHE A 202 19.36 12.92 14.15
CA PHE A 202 18.42 12.17 14.98
C PHE A 202 17.93 10.89 14.28
N GLY A 203 17.93 10.84 12.95
CA GLY A 203 17.58 9.67 12.15
C GLY A 203 18.65 8.57 12.14
N ASP A 204 19.93 8.88 12.38
CA ASP A 204 20.98 7.87 12.51
C ASP A 204 20.80 7.05 13.79
N ALA A 205 20.32 5.81 13.63
CA ALA A 205 20.14 4.83 14.70
C ALA A 205 21.43 4.53 15.51
N LYS A 206 22.63 4.89 15.02
CA LYS A 206 23.89 4.78 15.76
C LYS A 206 24.14 5.95 16.72
N GLN A 207 23.41 7.06 16.59
CA GLN A 207 23.43 8.19 17.53
C GLN A 207 22.25 8.14 18.52
N GLN A 208 21.14 7.49 18.17
CA GLN A 208 19.95 7.44 19.01
C GLN A 208 20.21 6.80 20.39
N PRO A 209 19.44 7.19 21.43
CA PRO A 209 19.39 6.49 22.71
C PRO A 209 18.97 5.03 22.54
N LYS A 210 19.43 4.15 23.42
CA LYS A 210 19.03 2.73 23.38
C LYS A 210 17.53 2.62 23.67
N ASP A 211 16.76 2.10 22.70
CA ASP A 211 15.30 2.03 22.76
C ASP A 211 14.76 1.39 24.05
N ARG A 212 13.71 2.01 24.60
CA ARG A 212 13.07 1.71 25.89
C ARG A 212 11.60 2.09 25.81
N ALA A 213 10.77 1.28 26.46
CA ALA A 213 9.35 1.56 26.64
C ALA A 213 9.00 1.65 28.13
N THR A 214 8.56 2.82 28.55
CA THR A 214 7.86 3.07 29.79
C THR A 214 6.52 3.75 29.48
N LEU A 215 5.66 3.95 30.48
CA LEU A 215 4.72 5.06 30.39
C LEU A 215 5.52 6.37 30.32
N ILE A 216 5.06 7.33 29.53
CA ILE A 216 5.52 8.72 29.53
C ILE A 216 4.30 9.66 29.56
N HIS A 217 4.47 10.81 30.19
CA HIS A 217 3.50 11.90 30.28
C HIS A 217 3.49 12.73 28.99
N GLY A 218 4.66 12.91 28.34
CA GLY A 218 4.82 13.66 27.09
C GLY A 218 5.01 15.17 27.29
N ASP A 219 4.48 15.71 28.38
CA ASP A 219 4.69 17.08 28.87
C ASP A 219 4.75 17.13 30.41
N TYR A 220 5.78 16.52 31.01
CA TYR A 220 6.02 16.60 32.46
C TYR A 220 6.81 17.87 32.83
N LYS A 221 6.30 18.65 33.78
CA LYS A 221 6.82 19.98 34.19
C LYS A 221 6.20 20.44 35.53
N ILE A 222 6.75 21.50 36.13
CA ILE A 222 6.44 21.94 37.51
C ILE A 222 5.00 22.48 37.69
N ASP A 223 4.45 23.14 36.69
CA ASP A 223 3.06 23.64 36.66
C ASP A 223 2.03 22.53 36.36
N ASN A 224 2.46 21.42 35.74
CA ASN A 224 1.66 20.22 35.53
C ASN A 224 1.64 19.27 36.76
N VAL A 225 2.10 19.70 37.94
CA VAL A 225 2.00 18.92 39.19
C VAL A 225 1.45 19.73 40.36
N ILE A 226 0.62 19.06 41.17
CA ILE A 226 0.09 19.59 42.43
C ILE A 226 0.95 19.09 43.58
N PHE A 227 1.54 20.02 44.32
CA PHE A 227 2.23 19.78 45.58
C PHE A 227 1.26 19.84 46.76
N HIS A 228 1.58 19.15 47.86
CA HIS A 228 0.82 19.29 49.11
C HIS A 228 0.86 20.75 49.63
N LYS A 229 -0.19 21.18 50.35
CA LYS A 229 -0.35 22.56 50.85
C LYS A 229 0.83 23.06 51.67
N THR A 230 1.45 22.17 52.44
CA THR A 230 2.44 22.50 53.49
C THR A 230 3.68 21.60 53.44
N GLU A 231 3.72 20.59 52.57
CA GLU A 231 4.79 19.59 52.54
C GLU A 231 5.42 19.51 51.14
N PRO A 232 6.72 19.17 51.03
CA PRO A 232 7.40 19.00 49.76
C PRO A 232 7.14 17.60 49.18
N ARG A 233 5.89 17.30 48.83
CA ARG A 233 5.50 16.07 48.10
C ARG A 233 4.44 16.36 47.04
N ILE A 234 4.44 15.57 45.97
CA ILE A 234 3.39 15.58 44.95
C ILE A 234 2.14 14.89 45.48
N ILE A 235 0.96 15.45 45.21
CA ILE A 235 -0.35 14.84 45.47
C ILE A 235 -1.16 14.59 44.18
N GLY A 236 -0.77 15.18 43.05
CA GLY A 236 -1.33 14.88 41.74
C GLY A 236 -0.45 15.30 40.58
N ILE A 237 -0.47 14.53 39.50
CA ILE A 237 0.05 14.89 38.17
C ILE A 237 -1.14 15.26 37.27
N LEU A 238 -1.01 16.34 36.51
CA LEU A 238 -2.05 16.93 35.67
C LEU A 238 -1.68 16.90 34.18
N ASP A 239 -2.70 16.99 33.33
CA ASP A 239 -2.61 17.18 31.87
C ASP A 239 -2.10 15.96 31.06
N TRP A 240 -2.71 14.82 31.36
CA TRP A 240 -2.42 13.50 30.77
C TRP A 240 -2.75 13.36 29.25
N GLU A 241 -3.08 14.44 28.54
CA GLU A 241 -3.56 14.35 27.14
C GLU A 241 -2.47 13.94 26.14
N MET A 242 -1.20 14.15 26.46
CA MET A 242 -0.05 13.70 25.66
C MET A 242 0.47 12.31 26.04
N ALA A 243 -0.07 11.70 27.11
CA ALA A 243 0.52 10.50 27.70
C ALA A 243 0.42 9.27 26.78
N THR A 244 1.48 8.44 26.77
CA THR A 244 1.62 7.30 25.86
C THR A 244 2.66 6.30 26.37
N ILE A 245 2.94 5.25 25.59
CA ILE A 245 4.14 4.40 25.77
C ILE A 245 5.27 4.98 24.92
N GLY A 246 6.43 5.20 25.53
CA GLY A 246 7.56 5.86 24.88
C GLY A 246 8.85 5.81 25.70
N HIS A 247 9.84 6.62 25.31
CA HIS A 247 11.18 6.60 25.90
C HIS A 247 11.29 7.59 27.08
N PRO A 248 11.68 7.15 28.30
CA PRO A 248 11.63 7.97 29.52
C PRO A 248 12.53 9.22 29.48
N LEU A 249 13.60 9.21 28.68
CA LEU A 249 14.45 10.39 28.44
C LEU A 249 13.65 11.60 27.90
N SER A 250 12.54 11.39 27.17
CA SER A 250 11.69 12.46 26.66
C SER A 250 11.19 13.37 27.77
N ASP A 251 10.64 12.81 28.85
CA ASP A 251 10.08 13.59 29.95
C ASP A 251 11.18 14.16 30.86
N VAL A 252 12.30 13.45 31.04
CA VAL A 252 13.47 13.98 31.76
C VAL A 252 14.02 15.22 31.06
N CYS A 253 14.17 15.19 29.74
CA CYS A 253 14.60 16.35 28.97
C CYS A 253 13.53 17.45 28.91
N ASN A 254 12.23 17.12 28.90
CA ASN A 254 11.13 18.10 29.02
C ASN A 254 11.20 18.84 30.37
N PHE A 255 11.35 18.11 31.47
CA PHE A 255 11.48 18.66 32.83
C PHE A 255 12.71 19.55 33.01
N LEU A 256 13.82 19.23 32.32
CA LEU A 256 15.07 20.02 32.36
C LEU A 256 15.08 21.22 31.39
N THR A 257 14.06 21.42 30.56
CA THR A 257 14.05 22.44 29.48
C THR A 257 14.45 23.84 29.96
N GLN A 258 13.96 24.29 31.11
CA GLN A 258 14.26 25.65 31.63
C GLN A 258 15.75 25.89 31.89
N PHE A 259 16.52 24.85 32.23
CA PHE A 259 17.98 24.97 32.40
C PHE A 259 18.67 25.14 31.04
N TYR A 260 18.28 24.36 30.03
CA TYR A 260 18.82 24.49 28.66
C TYR A 260 18.43 25.82 28.01
N LEU A 261 17.26 26.38 28.35
CA LEU A 261 16.81 27.72 27.94
C LEU A 261 17.61 28.84 28.60
N ALA A 262 18.01 28.69 29.86
CA ALA A 262 18.78 29.68 30.61
C ALA A 262 20.16 29.97 29.99
N GLU A 263 20.72 28.98 29.29
CA GLU A 263 22.00 29.06 28.59
C GLU A 263 21.87 29.59 27.15
N ALA A 264 20.64 29.77 26.65
CA ALA A 264 20.39 30.30 25.31
C ALA A 264 20.46 31.84 25.29
N SER A 265 21.21 32.39 24.34
CA SER A 265 21.43 33.83 24.24
C SER A 265 20.40 34.51 23.32
N GLY A 266 19.38 35.14 23.93
CA GLY A 266 18.47 36.05 23.26
C GLY A 266 17.10 35.46 22.90
N GLY A 267 16.05 36.26 23.07
CA GLY A 267 14.66 35.89 22.76
C GLY A 267 13.71 36.01 23.96
N ALA A 268 12.52 35.40 23.82
CA ALA A 268 11.36 35.56 24.70
C ALA A 268 11.49 35.05 26.15
N HIS A 269 12.65 34.54 26.55
CA HIS A 269 12.84 33.73 27.76
C HIS A 269 13.79 34.40 28.77
N ALA A 270 13.70 35.72 28.92
CA ALA A 270 14.52 36.48 29.88
C ALA A 270 14.36 36.01 31.34
N GLU A 271 13.20 35.44 31.68
CA GLU A 271 12.89 34.86 32.99
C GLU A 271 13.71 33.59 33.29
N SER A 272 14.09 32.82 32.26
CA SER A 272 14.93 31.62 32.41
C SER A 272 16.33 31.92 32.93
N ALA A 273 16.80 33.18 32.90
CA ALA A 273 18.09 33.58 33.49
C ALA A 273 18.20 33.27 35.00
N ALA A 274 17.07 33.08 35.70
CA ALA A 274 17.03 32.64 37.09
C ALA A 274 17.50 31.18 37.31
N PHE A 275 17.58 30.36 36.26
CA PHE A 275 18.02 28.96 36.30
C PHE A 275 19.54 28.78 36.15
N LEU A 276 20.27 29.84 35.77
CA LEU A 276 21.73 29.82 35.68
C LEU A 276 22.38 29.49 37.04
N PRO A 277 23.54 28.81 37.05
CA PRO A 277 24.22 28.39 38.28
C PRO A 277 24.36 29.50 39.32
N GLY A 278 23.84 29.24 40.52
CA GLY A 278 23.93 30.15 41.66
C GLY A 278 23.01 31.38 41.64
N LYS A 279 22.15 31.58 40.62
CA LYS A 279 21.21 32.72 40.58
C LYS A 279 20.05 32.59 41.56
N THR A 280 19.44 31.41 41.64
CA THR A 280 18.31 31.13 42.55
C THR A 280 18.76 30.21 43.70
N PRO A 281 18.84 30.70 44.95
CA PRO A 281 19.30 29.89 46.08
C PRO A 281 18.44 28.63 46.31
N GLY A 282 19.08 27.47 46.36
CA GLY A 282 18.39 26.18 46.57
C GLY A 282 17.57 25.68 45.37
N LEU A 283 17.79 26.24 44.17
CA LEU A 283 17.37 25.60 42.91
C LEU A 283 18.44 24.54 42.53
N PRO A 284 18.10 23.24 42.48
CA PRO A 284 19.07 22.21 42.15
C PRO A 284 19.53 22.32 40.70
N GLN A 285 20.75 21.86 40.43
CA GLN A 285 21.34 21.88 39.09
C GLN A 285 21.03 20.59 38.30
N PRO A 286 21.10 20.57 36.96
CA PRO A 286 20.72 19.40 36.14
C PRO A 286 21.37 18.09 36.59
N ASP A 287 22.68 18.06 36.85
CA ASP A 287 23.38 16.86 37.35
C ASP A 287 22.78 16.29 38.64
N GLN A 288 22.34 17.17 39.54
CA GLN A 288 21.76 16.78 40.83
C GLN A 288 20.34 16.22 40.65
N ILE A 289 19.53 16.85 39.79
CA ILE A 289 18.20 16.38 39.40
C ILE A 289 18.30 15.00 38.75
N VAL A 290 19.24 14.84 37.81
CA VAL A 290 19.48 13.58 37.10
C VAL A 290 20.04 12.49 38.02
N ALA A 291 20.89 12.83 39.00
CA ALA A 291 21.36 11.87 40.00
C ALA A 291 20.21 11.33 40.88
N TRP A 292 19.26 12.19 41.29
CA TRP A 292 18.05 11.74 41.99
C TRP A 292 17.15 10.88 41.11
N TYR A 293 16.96 11.27 39.84
CA TYR A 293 16.22 10.48 38.86
C TYR A 293 16.81 9.07 38.72
N ALA A 294 18.12 8.96 38.45
CA ALA A 294 18.80 7.69 38.21
C ALA A 294 18.70 6.74 39.41
N ALA A 295 18.84 7.27 40.64
CA ALA A 295 18.72 6.51 41.87
C ALA A 295 17.30 5.95 42.11
N ALA A 296 16.26 6.66 41.69
CA ALA A 296 14.86 6.27 41.89
C ALA A 296 14.27 5.44 40.72
N ALA A 297 14.73 5.67 39.50
CA ALA A 297 14.19 5.08 38.26
C ALA A 297 14.81 3.72 37.88
N GLY A 298 16.04 3.42 38.33
CA GLY A 298 16.80 2.25 37.84
C GLY A 298 17.31 2.41 36.40
N TYR A 299 17.25 3.62 35.85
CA TYR A 299 17.81 4.00 34.54
C TYR A 299 18.57 5.32 34.71
N ASP A 300 19.84 5.32 34.32
CA ASP A 300 20.70 6.50 34.27
C ASP A 300 20.67 7.12 32.87
N PRO A 301 20.07 8.32 32.68
CA PRO A 301 19.99 8.97 31.38
C PRO A 301 21.28 9.73 30.99
N ARG A 302 22.25 9.91 31.90
CA ARG A 302 23.45 10.74 31.65
C ARG A 302 24.20 10.42 30.34
N PRO A 303 24.40 9.15 29.93
CA PRO A 303 25.09 8.83 28.68
C PRO A 303 24.35 9.27 27.40
N GLU A 304 23.05 9.52 27.50
CA GLU A 304 22.13 9.82 26.39
C GLU A 304 21.59 11.27 26.47
N LEU A 305 21.95 12.02 27.54
CA LEU A 305 21.30 13.27 27.93
C LEU A 305 21.49 14.41 26.93
N ASP A 306 22.69 14.58 26.37
CA ASP A 306 22.95 15.62 25.36
C ASP A 306 22.16 15.39 24.07
N TRP A 307 22.01 14.14 23.64
CA TRP A 307 21.16 13.79 22.51
C TRP A 307 19.69 14.13 22.81
N GLY A 308 19.20 13.75 24.00
CA GLY A 308 17.83 14.03 24.43
C GLY A 308 17.55 15.53 24.61
N ALA A 309 18.52 16.29 25.11
CA ALA A 309 18.44 17.75 25.27
C ALA A 309 18.42 18.46 23.91
N SER A 310 19.33 18.08 23.00
CA SER A 310 19.34 18.53 21.61
C SER A 310 18.00 18.24 20.92
N PHE A 311 17.46 17.03 21.09
CA PHE A 311 16.16 16.65 20.55
C PHE A 311 15.00 17.48 21.12
N SER A 312 14.91 17.65 22.44
CA SER A 312 13.83 18.41 23.08
C SER A 312 13.89 19.92 22.76
N LEU A 313 15.08 20.51 22.64
CA LEU A 313 15.25 21.89 22.16
C LEU A 313 14.76 22.06 20.71
N TYR A 314 15.06 21.09 19.84
CA TYR A 314 14.63 21.15 18.45
C TYR A 314 13.12 20.86 18.27
N LYS A 315 12.56 19.93 19.07
CA LYS A 315 11.10 19.74 19.24
C LYS A 315 10.43 21.07 19.64
N LEU A 316 11.02 21.81 20.59
CA LEU A 316 10.51 23.12 21.00
C LEU A 316 10.58 24.15 19.87
N ALA A 317 11.68 24.18 19.09
CA ALA A 317 11.78 25.03 17.90
C ALA A 317 10.64 24.76 16.89
N GLY A 318 10.30 23.49 16.66
CA GLY A 318 9.15 23.08 15.85
C GLY A 318 7.79 23.52 16.43
N ILE A 319 7.60 23.43 17.75
CA ILE A 319 6.40 23.96 18.41
C ILE A 319 6.26 25.48 18.19
N LEU A 320 7.37 26.23 18.29
CA LEU A 320 7.39 27.67 18.03
C LEU A 320 7.19 28.01 16.54
N GLN A 321 7.69 27.19 15.61
CA GLN A 321 7.38 27.28 14.18
C GLN A 321 5.88 27.07 13.92
N GLY A 322 5.23 26.15 14.65
CA GLY A 322 3.77 25.95 14.61
C GLY A 322 2.95 27.08 15.22
N ILE A 323 3.54 27.93 16.07
CA ILE A 323 2.94 29.21 16.48
C ILE A 323 3.14 30.26 15.37
N ALA A 324 4.33 30.33 14.77
CA ALA A 324 4.63 31.22 13.65
C ALA A 324 3.69 30.98 12.44
N ALA A 325 3.46 29.72 12.06
CA ALA A 325 2.52 29.35 11.01
C ALA A 325 1.08 29.79 11.31
N ARG A 326 0.59 29.58 12.53
CA ARG A 326 -0.76 30.05 12.93
C ARG A 326 -0.86 31.57 13.00
N TYR A 327 0.22 32.26 13.35
CA TYR A 327 0.29 33.73 13.33
C TYR A 327 0.29 34.28 11.89
N ALA A 328 1.05 33.65 10.98
CA ALA A 328 1.14 33.99 9.56
C ALA A 328 -0.23 33.93 8.85
N VAL A 329 -1.09 32.96 9.20
CA VAL A 329 -2.48 32.88 8.72
C VAL A 329 -3.51 33.59 9.61
N ARG A 330 -3.06 34.41 10.57
CA ARG A 330 -3.88 35.20 11.52
C ARG A 330 -4.88 34.35 12.35
N GLN A 331 -4.53 33.08 12.61
CA GLN A 331 -5.29 32.11 13.43
C GLN A 331 -4.75 31.96 14.86
N ALA A 332 -3.66 32.63 15.22
CA ALA A 332 -3.13 32.61 16.58
C ALA A 332 -3.95 33.52 17.51
N SER A 333 -4.47 32.96 18.61
CA SER A 333 -5.37 33.65 19.55
C SER A 333 -4.68 34.47 20.65
N SER A 334 -3.36 34.38 20.79
CA SER A 334 -2.59 35.09 21.82
C SER A 334 -1.89 36.32 21.26
N ALA A 335 -1.99 37.46 21.95
CA ALA A 335 -1.25 38.68 21.63
C ALA A 335 0.28 38.49 21.71
N GLN A 336 0.77 37.49 22.45
CA GLN A 336 2.20 37.14 22.53
C GLN A 336 2.66 36.19 21.41
N ALA A 337 1.77 35.73 20.51
CA ALA A 337 2.12 34.72 19.50
C ALA A 337 3.29 35.14 18.60
N GLN A 338 3.43 36.43 18.29
CA GLN A 338 4.56 36.98 17.53
C GLN A 338 5.90 36.83 18.28
N VAL A 339 5.89 36.99 19.60
CA VAL A 339 7.07 36.90 20.48
C VAL A 339 7.54 35.44 20.58
N TYR A 340 6.61 34.50 20.74
CA TYR A 340 6.91 33.06 20.68
C TYR A 340 7.39 32.62 19.29
N ALA A 341 6.75 33.12 18.22
CA ALA A 341 7.16 32.84 16.83
C ALA A 341 8.59 33.30 16.50
N ALA A 342 9.06 34.39 17.12
CA ALA A 342 10.44 34.88 16.98
C ALA A 342 11.47 33.94 17.66
N GLY A 343 11.10 33.28 18.75
CA GLY A 343 11.99 32.36 19.49
C GLY A 343 12.42 31.10 18.73
N ARG A 344 11.75 30.75 17.62
CA ARG A 344 12.00 29.50 16.87
C ARG A 344 13.44 29.35 16.35
N ILE A 345 14.09 30.45 15.97
CA ILE A 345 15.45 30.45 15.42
C ILE A 345 16.50 30.21 16.52
N PRO A 346 16.57 31.00 17.62
CA PRO A 346 17.46 30.70 18.74
C PRO A 346 17.30 29.30 19.34
N MET A 347 16.09 28.73 19.34
CA MET A 347 15.87 27.36 19.84
C MET A 347 16.46 26.29 18.92
N ALA A 348 16.34 26.45 17.60
CA ALA A 348 16.95 25.55 16.62
C ALA A 348 18.49 25.60 16.70
N GLU A 349 19.05 26.81 16.83
CA GLU A 349 20.50 27.03 17.01
C GLU A 349 21.00 26.43 18.34
N ARG A 350 20.29 26.65 19.46
CA ARG A 350 20.66 26.03 20.74
C ARG A 350 20.57 24.49 20.67
N GLY A 351 19.54 23.94 20.03
CA GLY A 351 19.42 22.50 19.79
C GLY A 351 20.60 21.92 19.00
N MET A 352 21.04 22.62 17.95
CA MET A 352 22.22 22.24 17.15
C MET A 352 23.53 22.35 17.94
N THR A 353 23.69 23.37 18.81
CA THR A 353 24.89 23.48 19.68
C THR A 353 24.93 22.43 20.81
N GLN A 354 23.78 21.95 21.28
CA GLN A 354 23.70 20.89 22.30
C GLN A 354 23.98 19.48 21.73
N ARG A 355 24.07 19.34 20.41
CA ARG A 355 24.34 18.05 19.75
C ARG A 355 25.69 17.47 20.21
N PRO A 356 25.76 16.21 20.71
CA PRO A 356 26.98 15.64 21.26
C PRO A 356 28.09 15.53 20.19
N THR A 357 29.12 16.36 20.33
CA THR A 357 30.29 16.37 19.44
C THR A 357 31.26 15.26 19.82
N ARG A 358 30.96 14.03 19.38
CA ARG A 358 31.71 12.82 19.75
C ARG A 358 33.17 12.88 19.28
N ARG A 359 34.08 13.30 20.18
CA ARG A 359 35.53 13.17 19.99
C ARG A 359 35.85 11.72 19.62
N ARG A 360 36.53 11.53 18.49
CA ARG A 360 36.86 10.21 17.92
C ARG A 360 37.99 9.55 18.71
N ILE A 361 37.67 8.99 19.88
CA ILE A 361 38.59 8.15 20.65
C ILE A 361 38.73 6.82 19.88
N THR A 362 39.83 6.66 19.16
CA THR A 362 40.22 5.40 18.54
C THR A 362 40.69 4.43 19.62
N LEU A 363 39.85 3.46 19.96
CA LEU A 363 40.30 2.21 20.59
C LEU A 363 40.93 1.29 19.52
N PRO A 364 41.84 0.37 19.90
CA PRO A 364 42.40 -0.61 18.96
C PRO A 364 41.32 -1.57 18.44
N PRO A 365 41.50 -2.15 17.24
CA PRO A 365 40.49 -2.96 16.59
C PRO A 365 40.47 -4.40 17.14
N GLU A 366 39.37 -4.77 17.81
CA GLU A 366 38.99 -6.17 18.04
C GLU A 366 37.56 -6.41 17.50
N GLU A 367 37.45 -7.41 16.61
CA GLU A 367 36.24 -8.15 16.20
C GLU A 367 34.99 -7.42 15.65
N GLU A 368 35.06 -6.12 15.28
CA GLU A 368 33.96 -5.42 14.58
C GLU A 368 33.79 -5.83 13.09
N GLU A 369 34.34 -6.98 12.68
CA GLU A 369 34.35 -7.47 11.31
C GLU A 369 33.11 -8.31 10.92
N GLN A 370 32.32 -8.77 11.89
CA GLN A 370 31.13 -9.60 11.63
C GLN A 370 29.83 -8.81 11.43
N ARG A 371 29.84 -7.47 11.55
CA ARG A 371 28.62 -6.62 11.46
C ARG A 371 28.75 -5.47 10.45
N ARG A 372 29.32 -5.76 9.28
CA ARG A 372 29.32 -4.87 8.11
C ARG A 372 28.35 -5.41 7.04
N PRO A 373 27.45 -4.58 6.48
CA PRO A 373 26.59 -5.03 5.38
C PRO A 373 27.44 -5.44 4.18
N LEU A 374 27.10 -6.56 3.53
CA LEU A 374 27.97 -7.27 2.59
C LEU A 374 28.55 -6.37 1.46
N LEU A 375 27.75 -5.43 0.94
CA LEU A 375 28.19 -4.47 -0.09
C LEU A 375 29.42 -3.64 0.33
N SER A 376 29.50 -3.25 1.61
CA SER A 376 30.61 -2.40 2.12
C SER A 376 31.97 -3.11 2.14
N ARG A 377 32.01 -4.45 2.08
CA ARG A 377 33.25 -5.24 1.96
C ARG A 377 33.78 -5.31 0.53
N MET A 378 32.93 -5.12 -0.49
CA MET A 378 33.33 -5.24 -1.89
C MET A 378 33.90 -3.92 -2.48
N TYR A 379 33.58 -2.78 -1.88
CA TYR A 379 33.94 -1.45 -2.42
C TYR A 379 35.24 -0.86 -1.87
N THR A 380 35.91 -1.49 -0.90
CA THR A 380 37.13 -0.95 -0.27
C THR A 380 38.44 -1.32 -0.97
N ASP A 381 38.41 -2.08 -2.08
CA ASP A 381 39.60 -2.60 -2.77
C ASP A 381 39.67 -2.20 -4.27
N HIS A 382 39.07 -1.05 -4.62
CA HIS A 382 39.16 -0.47 -5.97
C HIS A 382 39.76 0.94 -5.90
N GLY A 383 41.08 0.99 -5.80
CA GLY A 383 41.88 2.17 -6.12
C GLY A 383 41.94 2.43 -7.62
N ASP A 384 42.57 3.55 -8.01
CA ASP A 384 42.57 4.12 -9.37
C ASP A 384 43.43 3.36 -10.41
N ASP A 385 43.20 2.06 -10.62
CA ASP A 385 44.02 1.24 -11.55
C ASP A 385 43.30 0.91 -12.88
N GLU A 386 43.86 1.40 -14.00
CA GLU A 386 43.40 1.08 -15.37
C GLU A 386 43.87 -0.32 -15.83
N GLY A 387 43.45 -1.42 -15.18
CA GLY A 387 43.63 -2.72 -15.83
C GLY A 387 43.36 -4.02 -15.08
N LEU A 388 42.26 -4.69 -15.45
CA LEU A 388 42.38 -6.03 -16.05
C LEU A 388 41.23 -6.32 -17.04
N TYR A 389 41.46 -7.20 -18.02
CA TYR A 389 40.49 -7.55 -19.06
C TYR A 389 39.87 -8.94 -18.84
N SER A 390 38.74 -9.01 -18.13
CA SER A 390 37.75 -10.08 -18.36
C SER A 390 36.38 -9.70 -17.79
N CYS A 391 35.37 -10.49 -18.13
CA CYS A 391 34.02 -10.44 -17.57
C CYS A 391 34.02 -10.32 -16.03
N VAL A 392 33.35 -9.28 -15.52
CA VAL A 392 33.08 -9.12 -14.08
C VAL A 392 32.19 -10.29 -13.63
N THR A 393 32.66 -11.05 -12.64
CA THR A 393 31.88 -12.10 -11.98
C THR A 393 30.65 -11.51 -11.29
N ASN A 394 29.50 -12.20 -11.32
CA ASN A 394 28.31 -11.76 -10.58
C ASN A 394 28.70 -11.52 -9.10
N PRO A 395 28.56 -10.30 -8.54
CA PRO A 395 28.99 -10.01 -7.17
C PRO A 395 28.27 -10.89 -6.13
N HIS A 396 27.07 -11.37 -6.46
CA HIS A 396 26.26 -12.24 -5.61
C HIS A 396 26.47 -13.74 -5.90
N SER A 397 27.50 -14.12 -6.68
CA SER A 397 27.76 -15.53 -7.04
C SER A 397 28.02 -16.46 -5.84
N HIS A 398 28.27 -15.90 -4.66
CA HIS A 398 28.47 -16.62 -3.41
C HIS A 398 27.17 -16.99 -2.67
N LEU A 399 26.00 -16.42 -3.05
CA LEU A 399 24.74 -16.66 -2.35
C LEU A 399 24.20 -18.10 -2.61
N PRO A 400 23.60 -18.77 -1.61
CA PRO A 400 23.23 -20.19 -1.67
C PRO A 400 21.87 -20.46 -2.35
N VAL A 401 21.59 -19.79 -3.48
CA VAL A 401 20.28 -19.76 -4.16
C VAL A 401 19.64 -21.15 -4.30
N TYR A 402 20.40 -22.16 -4.74
CA TYR A 402 19.89 -23.52 -4.92
C TYR A 402 19.36 -24.14 -3.61
N THR A 403 20.11 -24.04 -2.50
CA THR A 403 19.67 -24.62 -1.22
C THR A 403 18.57 -23.77 -0.57
N THR A 404 18.62 -22.44 -0.71
CA THR A 404 17.54 -21.52 -0.28
C THR A 404 16.21 -21.82 -1.00
N ILE A 405 16.22 -22.09 -2.32
CA ILE A 405 15.03 -22.50 -3.09
C ILE A 405 14.40 -23.77 -2.49
N HIS A 406 15.19 -24.82 -2.24
CA HIS A 406 14.68 -26.08 -1.70
C HIS A 406 14.26 -25.98 -0.22
N ARG A 407 14.92 -25.14 0.59
CA ARG A 407 14.54 -24.86 1.99
C ARG A 407 13.16 -24.22 2.06
N ILE A 408 12.91 -23.15 1.30
CA ILE A 408 11.60 -22.50 1.19
C ILE A 408 10.53 -23.50 0.72
N ARG A 409 10.86 -24.29 -0.31
CA ARG A 409 9.96 -25.31 -0.90
C ARG A 409 9.46 -26.30 0.16
N ARG A 410 10.37 -26.82 1.00
CA ARG A 410 10.03 -27.73 2.11
C ARG A 410 9.13 -27.01 3.13
N ASP A 411 9.58 -25.86 3.61
CA ASP A 411 8.96 -25.17 4.75
C ASP A 411 7.52 -24.74 4.44
N ILE A 412 7.27 -24.15 3.27
CA ILE A 412 5.92 -23.76 2.83
C ILE A 412 5.03 -24.99 2.60
N THR A 413 5.58 -26.09 2.06
CA THR A 413 4.84 -27.35 1.86
C THR A 413 4.47 -28.02 3.20
N SER A 414 5.29 -27.86 4.25
CA SER A 414 5.05 -28.43 5.58
C SER A 414 4.03 -27.67 6.44
N VAL A 415 3.75 -26.41 6.08
CA VAL A 415 2.79 -25.55 6.80
C VAL A 415 1.42 -25.53 6.13
N VAL A 416 1.36 -25.45 4.80
CA VAL A 416 0.08 -25.36 4.06
C VAL A 416 -0.32 -26.74 3.54
N GLU A 417 -1.19 -27.42 4.28
CA GLU A 417 -1.83 -28.69 3.87
C GLU A 417 -3.22 -28.46 3.25
N ASP A 418 -3.95 -27.45 3.74
CA ASP A 418 -5.32 -27.08 3.33
C ASP A 418 -5.37 -25.80 2.45
N TYR A 419 -6.52 -25.54 1.82
CA TYR A 419 -6.80 -24.29 1.10
C TYR A 419 -7.22 -23.16 2.06
N LEU A 420 -6.70 -21.96 1.80
CA LEU A 420 -7.11 -20.69 2.43
C LEU A 420 -7.20 -19.59 1.36
N SER A 421 -8.17 -18.68 1.49
CA SER A 421 -8.29 -17.46 0.65
C SER A 421 -7.25 -16.39 1.04
N LEU A 422 -7.09 -15.35 0.20
CA LEU A 422 -6.21 -14.22 0.53
C LEU A 422 -6.63 -13.51 1.82
N GLU A 423 -7.94 -13.30 2.05
CA GLU A 423 -8.42 -12.69 3.30
C GLU A 423 -8.03 -13.52 4.52
N GLN A 424 -8.17 -14.84 4.45
CA GLN A 424 -7.79 -15.76 5.53
C GLN A 424 -6.27 -15.74 5.78
N LEU A 425 -5.44 -15.72 4.73
CA LEU A 425 -3.99 -15.53 4.87
C LEU A 425 -3.59 -14.16 5.46
N ARG A 426 -4.50 -13.17 5.41
CA ARG A 426 -4.33 -11.82 5.95
C ARG A 426 -4.97 -11.61 7.33
N ASP A 427 -5.81 -12.54 7.81
CA ASP A 427 -6.35 -12.55 9.17
C ASP A 427 -5.21 -12.46 10.20
N VAL A 428 -5.32 -11.53 11.14
CA VAL A 428 -4.40 -11.31 12.27
C VAL A 428 -3.95 -12.62 12.93
N ARG A 429 -4.82 -13.62 13.07
CA ARG A 429 -4.48 -14.91 13.68
C ARG A 429 -3.48 -15.71 12.83
N ILE A 430 -3.82 -16.01 11.58
CA ILE A 430 -2.93 -16.72 10.63
C ILE A 430 -1.66 -15.89 10.38
N ASN A 431 -1.78 -14.56 10.45
CA ASN A 431 -0.66 -13.66 10.31
C ASN A 431 0.38 -13.78 11.43
N ILE A 432 -0.06 -13.99 12.66
CA ILE A 432 0.80 -14.18 13.85
C ILE A 432 1.34 -15.62 13.93
N THR A 433 0.54 -16.63 13.57
CA THR A 433 0.91 -18.05 13.73
C THR A 433 1.73 -18.62 12.56
N VAL A 434 1.54 -18.12 11.33
CA VAL A 434 2.19 -18.63 10.11
C VAL A 434 3.05 -17.57 9.43
N VAL A 435 2.44 -16.46 9.02
CA VAL A 435 3.08 -15.51 8.10
C VAL A 435 4.28 -14.83 8.77
N ARG A 436 4.13 -14.39 10.03
CA ARG A 436 5.21 -13.72 10.75
C ARG A 436 6.39 -14.66 11.07
N PRO A 437 6.23 -15.85 11.67
CA PRO A 437 7.34 -16.77 11.91
C PRO A 437 8.13 -17.13 10.66
N LEU A 438 7.47 -17.32 9.51
CA LEU A 438 8.15 -17.58 8.23
C LEU A 438 8.90 -16.34 7.71
N VAL A 439 8.32 -15.15 7.83
CA VAL A 439 9.00 -13.89 7.47
C VAL A 439 10.22 -13.64 8.37
N ASP A 440 10.09 -13.83 9.68
CA ASP A 440 11.20 -13.67 10.63
C ASP A 440 12.31 -14.70 10.33
N LYS A 441 11.98 -16.01 10.20
CA LYS A 441 12.96 -17.07 9.84
C LYS A 441 13.72 -16.78 8.54
N PHE A 442 13.01 -16.37 7.48
CA PHE A 442 13.66 -16.13 6.18
C PHE A 442 14.39 -14.78 6.11
N TYR A 443 14.05 -13.81 6.97
CA TYR A 443 14.78 -12.54 7.08
C TYR A 443 16.10 -12.70 7.82
N GLU A 444 16.13 -13.54 8.87
CA GLU A 444 17.34 -13.83 9.67
C GLU A 444 18.47 -14.54 8.89
N LEU A 445 18.22 -14.91 7.62
CA LEU A 445 19.24 -15.49 6.71
C LEU A 445 20.16 -14.44 6.05
N ASP A 446 19.80 -13.14 6.05
CA ASP A 446 20.52 -12.03 5.39
C ASP A 446 20.87 -12.27 3.89
N ASP A 447 20.09 -13.13 3.23
CA ASP A 447 20.31 -13.54 1.83
C ASP A 447 19.55 -12.60 0.86
N LEU A 448 20.27 -11.80 0.08
CA LEU A 448 19.67 -10.89 -0.92
C LEU A 448 18.84 -11.64 -1.97
N SER A 449 19.10 -12.93 -2.19
CA SER A 449 18.36 -13.77 -3.13
C SER A 449 17.07 -14.37 -2.54
N ILE A 450 16.76 -14.16 -1.27
CA ILE A 450 15.57 -14.74 -0.61
C ILE A 450 14.26 -14.37 -1.33
N VAL A 451 14.16 -13.14 -1.83
CA VAL A 451 12.99 -12.63 -2.56
C VAL A 451 12.87 -13.33 -3.93
N TYR A 452 13.98 -13.56 -4.62
CA TYR A 452 14.03 -14.38 -5.84
C TYR A 452 13.57 -15.81 -5.55
N CYS A 453 14.13 -16.45 -4.52
CA CYS A 453 13.84 -17.84 -4.18
C CYS A 453 12.36 -18.08 -3.80
N LEU A 454 11.71 -17.11 -3.15
CA LEU A 454 10.27 -17.12 -2.88
C LEU A 454 9.43 -17.01 -4.16
N LEU A 455 9.80 -16.11 -5.08
CA LEU A 455 9.10 -15.93 -6.36
C LEU A 455 9.31 -17.12 -7.32
N VAL A 456 10.47 -17.77 -7.28
CA VAL A 456 10.74 -19.05 -7.97
C VAL A 456 9.84 -20.17 -7.43
N ASN A 457 9.69 -20.27 -6.11
CA ASN A 457 8.74 -21.21 -5.49
C ASN A 457 7.28 -20.91 -5.88
N ARG A 458 6.89 -19.62 -5.90
CA ARG A 458 5.58 -19.18 -6.39
C ARG A 458 5.32 -19.62 -7.83
N ALA A 459 6.32 -19.52 -8.71
CA ALA A 459 6.22 -19.97 -10.10
C ALA A 459 5.92 -21.47 -10.21
N GLN A 460 6.62 -22.30 -9.41
CA GLN A 460 6.41 -23.74 -9.39
C GLN A 460 5.02 -24.12 -8.83
N PHE A 461 4.57 -23.47 -7.74
CA PHE A 461 3.26 -23.76 -7.16
C PHE A 461 2.09 -23.39 -8.11
N LEU A 462 2.20 -22.32 -8.91
CA LEU A 462 1.18 -21.99 -9.92
C LEU A 462 1.20 -22.93 -11.13
N ASP A 463 2.35 -23.49 -11.48
CA ASP A 463 2.44 -24.52 -12.53
C ASP A 463 1.77 -25.83 -12.05
N GLU A 464 2.06 -26.23 -10.82
CA GLU A 464 1.46 -27.39 -10.16
C GLU A 464 -0.03 -27.22 -9.87
N GLU A 465 -0.52 -26.00 -9.62
CA GLU A 465 -1.93 -25.67 -9.62
C GLU A 465 -2.57 -26.05 -10.97
N SER A 466 -1.94 -25.68 -12.09
CA SER A 466 -2.52 -25.87 -13.43
C SER A 466 -2.61 -27.32 -13.91
N TYR A 467 -1.79 -28.22 -13.35
CA TYR A 467 -1.78 -29.65 -13.70
C TYR A 467 -2.36 -30.57 -12.62
N SER A 468 -2.35 -30.19 -11.34
CA SER A 468 -2.72 -31.08 -10.22
C SER A 468 -4.16 -30.84 -9.73
N SER A 469 -5.14 -31.36 -10.49
CA SER A 469 -6.58 -31.28 -10.13
C SER A 469 -6.88 -31.58 -8.65
N ASN A 470 -6.26 -32.64 -8.09
CA ASN A 470 -6.48 -33.07 -6.71
C ASN A 470 -5.89 -32.11 -5.63
N ARG A 471 -5.05 -31.14 -6.00
CA ARG A 471 -4.38 -30.21 -5.07
C ARG A 471 -4.34 -28.75 -5.57
N GLN A 472 -5.11 -28.43 -6.60
CA GLN A 472 -5.14 -27.13 -7.27
C GLN A 472 -5.19 -25.97 -6.26
N ASN A 473 -6.24 -25.96 -5.43
CA ASN A 473 -6.49 -24.90 -4.46
C ASN A 473 -5.36 -24.77 -3.40
N VAL A 474 -4.82 -25.89 -2.91
CA VAL A 474 -3.73 -25.89 -1.91
C VAL A 474 -2.44 -25.31 -2.50
N ASN A 475 -2.13 -25.64 -3.76
CA ASN A 475 -0.98 -25.08 -4.45
C ASN A 475 -1.16 -23.58 -4.75
N TRP A 476 -2.38 -23.14 -5.06
CA TRP A 476 -2.70 -21.71 -5.13
C TRP A 476 -2.43 -21.00 -3.79
N THR A 477 -2.91 -21.53 -2.65
CA THR A 477 -2.64 -20.95 -1.32
C THR A 477 -1.14 -20.88 -1.00
N ARG A 478 -0.36 -21.89 -1.42
CA ARG A 478 1.11 -21.88 -1.29
C ARG A 478 1.77 -20.80 -2.13
N ALA A 479 1.32 -20.59 -3.38
CA ALA A 479 1.79 -19.51 -4.24
C ALA A 479 1.48 -18.12 -3.64
N THR A 480 0.24 -17.92 -3.16
CA THR A 480 -0.19 -16.67 -2.50
C THR A 480 0.61 -16.43 -1.21
N LEU A 481 0.90 -17.45 -0.41
CA LEU A 481 1.75 -17.34 0.78
C LEU A 481 3.20 -16.94 0.43
N CYS A 482 3.79 -17.49 -0.64
CA CYS A 482 5.11 -17.06 -1.13
C CYS A 482 5.13 -15.55 -1.44
N GLU A 483 4.07 -15.02 -2.05
CA GLU A 483 3.96 -13.60 -2.39
C GLU A 483 3.83 -12.70 -1.15
N ILE A 484 3.01 -13.09 -0.17
CA ILE A 484 2.83 -12.34 1.07
C ILE A 484 4.15 -12.27 1.85
N ILE A 485 4.89 -13.39 1.92
CA ILE A 485 6.20 -13.46 2.58
C ILE A 485 7.21 -12.59 1.83
N ALA A 486 7.35 -12.73 0.51
CA ALA A 486 8.26 -11.94 -0.31
C ALA A 486 7.98 -10.43 -0.21
N THR A 487 6.70 -10.03 -0.21
CA THR A 487 6.26 -8.64 -0.06
C THR A 487 6.66 -8.07 1.31
N ARG A 488 6.58 -8.88 2.37
CA ARG A 488 6.94 -8.48 3.74
C ARG A 488 8.45 -8.39 3.95
N ILE A 489 9.21 -9.34 3.41
CA ILE A 489 10.67 -9.33 3.46
C ILE A 489 11.21 -8.13 2.65
N LEU A 490 10.71 -7.90 1.43
CA LEU A 490 11.07 -6.71 0.65
C LEU A 490 10.71 -5.42 1.38
N ARG A 491 9.52 -5.35 2.00
CA ARG A 491 9.11 -4.20 2.81
C ARG A 491 10.11 -3.97 3.95
N ARG A 492 10.44 -4.99 4.73
CA ARG A 492 11.36 -4.90 5.86
C ARG A 492 12.77 -4.50 5.42
N PHE A 493 13.28 -5.06 4.32
CA PHE A 493 14.55 -4.59 3.74
C PHE A 493 14.55 -3.09 3.41
N GLY A 494 13.40 -2.52 3.02
CA GLY A 494 13.22 -1.08 2.78
C GLY A 494 12.62 -0.28 3.94
N GLU A 495 12.55 -0.86 5.14
CA GLU A 495 12.33 -0.19 6.43
C GLU A 495 13.63 -0.21 7.26
N ASP A 496 14.45 -1.25 7.11
CA ASP A 496 15.78 -1.41 7.73
C ASP A 496 16.91 -0.71 6.92
N HIS A 497 16.70 -0.40 5.63
CA HIS A 497 17.65 0.36 4.80
C HIS A 497 16.98 1.55 4.10
N ASP A 498 17.30 2.77 4.57
CA ASP A 498 16.77 4.02 4.02
C ASP A 498 17.76 4.77 3.12
N GLY A 499 17.27 5.84 2.47
CA GLY A 499 18.11 6.76 1.68
C GLY A 499 18.65 6.16 0.37
N SER A 500 19.78 6.71 -0.11
CA SER A 500 20.42 6.29 -1.36
C SER A 500 21.06 4.90 -1.27
N GLU A 501 21.71 4.57 -0.15
CA GLU A 501 22.29 3.23 0.06
C GLU A 501 21.19 2.17 0.16
N GLY A 502 20.06 2.47 0.83
CA GLY A 502 18.88 1.60 0.83
C GLY A 502 18.25 1.41 -0.55
N LEU A 503 18.13 2.49 -1.35
CA LEU A 503 17.68 2.39 -2.74
C LEU A 503 18.62 1.51 -3.59
N LEU A 504 19.93 1.57 -3.34
CA LEU A 504 20.92 0.72 -4.01
C LEU A 504 20.86 -0.74 -3.54
N PHE A 505 20.66 -0.99 -2.25
CA PHE A 505 20.47 -2.34 -1.70
C PHE A 505 19.21 -3.01 -2.28
N LEU A 506 18.08 -2.30 -2.24
CA LEU A 506 16.81 -2.76 -2.83
C LEU A 506 16.91 -2.96 -4.35
N ALA A 507 17.73 -2.17 -5.05
CA ALA A 507 18.03 -2.40 -6.46
C ALA A 507 18.79 -3.73 -6.67
N HIS A 508 19.74 -4.09 -5.80
CA HIS A 508 20.38 -5.41 -5.88
C HIS A 508 19.37 -6.54 -5.60
N VAL A 509 18.52 -6.45 -4.57
CA VAL A 509 17.50 -7.47 -4.26
C VAL A 509 16.49 -7.69 -5.40
N LEU A 510 16.12 -6.64 -6.14
CA LEU A 510 15.11 -6.73 -7.21
C LEU A 510 15.67 -6.90 -8.64
N VAL A 511 16.84 -6.34 -8.92
CA VAL A 511 17.39 -6.16 -10.27
C VAL A 511 18.65 -7.00 -10.52
N ALA A 512 19.33 -7.51 -9.47
CA ALA A 512 20.41 -8.47 -9.69
C ALA A 512 19.85 -9.78 -10.25
N GLY A 513 20.52 -10.32 -11.27
CA GLY A 513 20.17 -11.59 -11.87
C GLY A 513 20.70 -12.76 -11.03
N PHE A 514 19.83 -13.71 -10.70
CA PHE A 514 20.16 -14.94 -10.01
C PHE A 514 19.96 -16.17 -10.92
N ASP A 515 20.78 -17.21 -10.72
CA ASP A 515 20.69 -18.50 -11.41
C ASP A 515 20.05 -19.52 -10.45
N PRO A 516 18.98 -20.26 -10.82
CA PRO A 516 18.38 -21.28 -9.95
C PRO A 516 19.38 -22.36 -9.50
N TYR A 517 20.43 -22.61 -10.29
CA TYR A 517 21.50 -23.57 -9.96
C TYR A 517 22.74 -22.90 -9.35
N GLN A 518 22.65 -21.64 -8.90
CA GLN A 518 23.78 -20.98 -8.23
C GLN A 518 24.13 -21.73 -6.94
N ASN A 519 25.40 -22.13 -6.84
CA ASN A 519 25.95 -22.98 -5.77
C ASN A 519 25.23 -24.33 -5.58
N ALA A 520 24.55 -24.83 -6.62
CA ALA A 520 24.13 -26.23 -6.68
C ALA A 520 25.35 -27.18 -6.70
N PRO A 521 25.23 -28.40 -6.15
CA PRO A 521 26.30 -29.40 -6.18
C PRO A 521 26.85 -29.64 -7.61
N PRO A 522 28.16 -29.88 -7.79
CA PRO A 522 28.78 -29.95 -9.13
C PRO A 522 28.13 -30.99 -10.07
N ARG A 523 27.63 -32.10 -9.52
CA ARG A 523 26.90 -33.13 -10.28
C ARG A 523 25.57 -32.61 -10.82
N THR A 524 24.76 -31.97 -9.97
CA THR A 524 23.47 -31.36 -10.31
C THR A 524 23.64 -30.25 -11.34
N ARG A 525 24.61 -29.35 -11.13
CA ARG A 525 24.94 -28.30 -12.11
C ARG A 525 25.36 -28.87 -13.47
N ALA A 526 26.19 -29.91 -13.48
CA ALA A 526 26.59 -30.59 -14.71
C ALA A 526 25.47 -31.42 -15.35
N ALA A 527 24.41 -31.79 -14.63
CA ALA A 527 23.19 -32.35 -15.20
C ALA A 527 22.31 -31.26 -15.85
N ALA A 528 22.11 -30.14 -15.15
CA ALA A 528 21.41 -28.96 -15.66
C ALA A 528 22.03 -28.43 -16.95
N GLU A 529 23.36 -28.17 -16.96
CA GLU A 529 24.07 -27.65 -18.14
C GLU A 529 24.08 -28.60 -19.36
N ARG A 530 23.63 -29.86 -19.20
CA ARG A 530 23.35 -30.80 -20.31
C ARG A 530 21.89 -30.80 -20.78
N ARG A 531 20.93 -30.43 -19.91
CA ARG A 531 19.50 -30.26 -20.25
C ARG A 531 19.23 -28.91 -20.92
N ILE A 532 19.96 -27.87 -20.52
CA ILE A 532 19.81 -26.49 -20.99
C ILE A 532 20.50 -26.31 -22.34
N TRP A 533 19.81 -25.73 -23.33
CA TRP A 533 20.37 -25.46 -24.65
C TRP A 533 21.39 -24.30 -24.58
N ARG A 534 22.54 -24.45 -25.25
CA ARG A 534 23.64 -23.47 -25.25
C ARG A 534 23.22 -22.16 -25.94
N GLY A 535 22.62 -21.24 -25.19
CA GLY A 535 22.20 -19.93 -25.71
C GLY A 535 21.25 -19.14 -24.80
N TYR A 536 20.59 -19.76 -23.81
CA TYR A 536 19.77 -19.01 -22.85
C TYR A 536 20.62 -18.33 -21.77
N HIS A 537 20.19 -17.13 -21.38
CA HIS A 537 20.87 -16.30 -20.37
C HIS A 537 20.82 -16.98 -18.99
N ARG A 538 21.97 -16.99 -18.30
CA ARG A 538 22.20 -17.74 -17.05
C ARG A 538 21.52 -17.17 -15.79
N THR A 539 20.97 -15.95 -15.85
CA THR A 539 20.52 -15.23 -14.65
C THR A 539 19.26 -14.41 -14.94
N LEU A 540 18.31 -14.42 -14.00
CA LEU A 540 17.03 -13.70 -14.10
C LEU A 540 16.81 -12.82 -12.86
N PRO A 541 16.40 -11.54 -13.00
CA PRO A 541 16.08 -10.67 -11.87
C PRO A 541 14.79 -11.05 -11.12
N SER A 542 14.76 -10.82 -9.80
CA SER A 542 13.55 -11.03 -8.97
C SER A 542 12.32 -10.28 -9.52
N LEU A 543 12.51 -9.06 -10.04
CA LEU A 543 11.44 -8.24 -10.61
C LEU A 543 10.83 -8.85 -11.89
N GLU A 544 11.63 -9.57 -12.69
CA GLU A 544 11.12 -10.31 -13.86
C GLU A 544 10.33 -11.55 -13.43
N VAL A 545 10.78 -12.28 -12.40
CA VAL A 545 10.04 -13.45 -11.85
C VAL A 545 8.70 -13.02 -11.23
N ALA A 546 8.66 -11.84 -10.59
CA ALA A 546 7.42 -11.25 -10.09
C ALA A 546 6.41 -10.97 -11.23
N ILE A 547 6.88 -10.47 -12.38
CA ILE A 547 6.03 -10.22 -13.57
C ILE A 547 5.60 -11.53 -14.24
N LEU A 548 6.55 -12.46 -14.50
CA LEU A 548 6.30 -13.77 -15.14
C LEU A 548 5.23 -14.61 -14.45
N THR A 549 5.02 -14.36 -13.16
CA THR A 549 4.06 -15.08 -12.31
C THR A 549 2.81 -14.25 -11.96
N GLU A 550 2.70 -13.00 -12.40
CA GLU A 550 1.61 -12.07 -12.01
C GLU A 550 1.53 -11.81 -10.48
N SER A 551 2.66 -11.51 -9.84
CA SER A 551 2.72 -11.16 -8.41
C SER A 551 2.24 -9.72 -8.16
N LYS A 552 0.93 -9.47 -8.31
CA LYS A 552 0.34 -8.12 -8.29
C LYS A 552 0.45 -7.42 -6.93
N HIS A 553 0.32 -8.14 -5.81
CA HIS A 553 0.47 -7.54 -4.48
C HIS A 553 1.92 -7.14 -4.23
N PHE A 554 2.88 -8.01 -4.59
CA PHE A 554 4.30 -7.71 -4.52
C PHE A 554 4.67 -6.49 -5.37
N LEU A 555 4.23 -6.44 -6.62
CA LEU A 555 4.53 -5.36 -7.56
C LEU A 555 3.81 -4.04 -7.21
N SER A 556 2.64 -4.10 -6.55
CA SER A 556 1.95 -2.92 -6.00
C SER A 556 2.57 -2.36 -4.71
N SER A 557 3.49 -3.10 -4.07
CA SER A 557 4.08 -2.68 -2.80
C SER A 557 4.89 -1.39 -2.95
N THR A 558 4.84 -0.52 -1.94
CA THR A 558 5.52 0.79 -1.95
C THR A 558 7.02 0.64 -2.17
N THR A 559 7.67 -0.34 -1.53
CA THR A 559 9.11 -0.60 -1.70
C THR A 559 9.46 -1.10 -3.11
N CYS A 560 8.62 -1.94 -3.73
CA CYS A 560 8.81 -2.32 -5.13
C CYS A 560 8.59 -1.12 -6.07
N GLN A 561 7.56 -0.30 -5.83
CA GLN A 561 7.27 0.88 -6.64
C GLN A 561 8.34 1.98 -6.50
N LYS A 562 9.01 2.12 -5.33
CA LYS A 562 10.21 2.98 -5.17
C LYS A 562 11.29 2.59 -6.20
N ILE A 563 11.57 1.29 -6.37
CA ILE A 563 12.57 0.80 -7.34
C ILE A 563 12.08 0.89 -8.79
N VAL A 564 10.81 0.56 -9.07
CA VAL A 564 10.23 0.74 -10.42
C VAL A 564 10.30 2.21 -10.86
N ALA A 565 9.94 3.16 -10.00
CA ALA A 565 10.08 4.59 -10.29
C ALA A 565 11.54 5.00 -10.49
N ALA A 566 12.45 4.48 -9.65
CA ALA A 566 13.88 4.74 -9.77
C ALA A 566 14.51 4.16 -11.05
N ILE A 567 14.01 3.05 -11.60
CA ILE A 567 14.40 2.53 -12.92
C ILE A 567 13.81 3.41 -14.03
N TYR A 568 12.52 3.78 -13.94
CA TYR A 568 11.83 4.59 -14.94
C TYR A 568 12.50 5.96 -15.16
N GLU A 569 12.85 6.65 -14.07
CA GLU A 569 13.62 7.91 -14.08
C GLU A 569 15.11 7.72 -14.44
N GLY A 570 15.59 6.48 -14.46
CA GLY A 570 17.00 6.14 -14.64
C GLY A 570 17.87 6.57 -13.47
N ARG A 571 17.35 6.59 -12.24
CA ARG A 571 18.15 6.74 -11.01
C ARG A 571 18.99 5.49 -10.77
N VAL A 572 18.41 4.30 -11.00
CA VAL A 572 19.16 3.02 -11.01
C VAL A 572 19.70 2.78 -12.41
N ILE A 573 21.02 2.63 -12.52
CA ILE A 573 21.71 2.13 -13.71
C ILE A 573 22.02 0.66 -13.47
N TYR A 574 21.67 -0.19 -14.42
CA TYR A 574 22.08 -1.58 -14.51
C TYR A 574 22.22 -1.98 -15.99
N THR A 575 22.68 -3.19 -16.26
CA THR A 575 22.66 -3.77 -17.61
C THR A 575 21.56 -4.83 -17.67
N PRO A 576 20.49 -4.65 -18.46
CA PRO A 576 19.41 -5.64 -18.57
C PRO A 576 19.84 -6.85 -19.41
N SER A 577 19.21 -8.00 -19.18
CA SER A 577 19.34 -9.20 -20.01
C SER A 577 18.35 -9.20 -21.17
N THR A 578 18.80 -8.86 -22.38
CA THR A 578 18.02 -9.02 -23.61
C THR A 578 18.18 -10.43 -24.20
N GLN A 579 17.16 -10.91 -24.92
CA GLN A 579 17.24 -12.23 -25.57
C GLN A 579 18.07 -12.18 -26.86
N TRP A 580 17.91 -11.12 -27.65
CA TRP A 580 18.58 -10.89 -28.92
C TRP A 580 18.79 -9.39 -29.16
N ASP A 581 20.01 -9.00 -29.53
CA ASP A 581 20.38 -7.65 -29.95
C ASP A 581 20.82 -7.67 -31.43
N ILE A 582 20.36 -6.71 -32.23
CA ILE A 582 20.79 -6.46 -33.60
C ILE A 582 22.22 -5.88 -33.59
N ILE A 583 22.51 -4.95 -32.67
CA ILE A 583 23.80 -4.29 -32.52
C ILE A 583 24.34 -4.55 -31.08
N PRO A 584 24.87 -5.75 -30.77
CA PRO A 584 25.28 -6.10 -29.40
C PRO A 584 26.58 -5.39 -29.01
N ASP A 585 26.48 -4.36 -28.17
CA ASP A 585 27.60 -3.60 -27.59
C ASP A 585 27.83 -3.92 -26.10
N HIS A 586 27.80 -5.21 -25.73
CA HIS A 586 28.03 -5.67 -24.35
C HIS A 586 29.51 -5.59 -23.89
N TYR A 587 30.36 -4.80 -24.56
CA TYR A 587 31.82 -4.75 -24.27
C TYR A 587 32.13 -4.25 -22.85
N LYS A 588 31.25 -3.43 -22.26
CA LYS A 588 31.30 -3.05 -20.84
C LYS A 588 29.92 -3.22 -20.20
N LEU A 589 29.75 -4.31 -19.44
CA LEU A 589 28.64 -4.41 -18.49
C LEU A 589 28.84 -3.37 -17.38
N LYS A 590 27.77 -2.65 -17.01
CA LYS A 590 27.76 -1.76 -15.85
C LYS A 590 27.21 -2.47 -14.61
N PRO A 591 27.85 -2.32 -13.43
CA PRO A 591 27.28 -2.79 -12.17
C PRO A 591 26.02 -1.99 -11.81
N ILE A 592 25.18 -2.59 -10.95
CA ILE A 592 24.02 -1.91 -10.37
C ILE A 592 24.53 -0.72 -9.55
N SER A 593 24.12 0.49 -9.93
CA SER A 593 24.68 1.74 -9.42
C SER A 593 23.65 2.87 -9.49
N LEU A 594 23.82 3.91 -8.67
CA LEU A 594 22.97 5.10 -8.75
C LEU A 594 23.59 6.17 -9.66
N TYR A 595 22.73 6.84 -10.43
CA TYR A 595 23.12 7.98 -11.28
C TYR A 595 23.10 9.29 -10.49
N ASP A 596 24.19 10.03 -10.54
CA ASP A 596 24.24 11.45 -10.17
C ASP A 596 24.25 12.33 -11.44
N PRO A 597 23.24 13.20 -11.65
CA PRO A 597 23.25 14.21 -12.71
C PRO A 597 24.41 15.21 -12.65
N ARG A 598 25.00 15.47 -11.47
CA ARG A 598 26.03 16.50 -11.27
C ARG A 598 27.44 15.97 -11.57
N GLY A 599 27.81 14.82 -11.04
CA GLY A 599 29.10 14.15 -11.29
C GLY A 599 29.22 13.45 -12.64
N SER A 600 28.12 13.16 -13.33
CA SER A 600 28.15 12.45 -14.63
C SER A 600 28.51 13.36 -15.83
N PRO A 601 29.10 12.81 -16.93
CA PRO A 601 29.47 13.58 -18.10
C PRO A 601 28.26 14.13 -18.89
N LEU A 602 28.38 15.37 -19.42
CA LEU A 602 27.33 16.04 -20.20
C LEU A 602 26.83 15.26 -21.44
N LEU A 603 27.69 14.42 -22.05
CA LEU A 603 27.34 13.59 -23.22
C LEU A 603 27.18 12.11 -22.83
N ASN A 604 26.44 11.84 -21.76
CA ASN A 604 26.14 10.50 -21.28
C ASN A 604 25.08 9.81 -22.16
N GLN A 605 25.53 9.07 -23.19
CA GLN A 605 24.65 8.47 -24.19
C GLN A 605 23.58 7.51 -23.64
N TYR A 606 23.80 6.94 -22.45
CA TYR A 606 22.85 6.01 -21.80
C TYR A 606 21.52 6.69 -21.44
N ARG A 607 21.46 8.02 -21.28
CA ARG A 607 20.21 8.74 -20.95
C ARG A 607 19.15 8.69 -22.05
N LEU A 608 19.52 8.35 -23.29
CA LEU A 608 18.59 8.13 -24.41
C LEU A 608 17.80 6.82 -24.27
N ILE A 609 18.34 5.84 -23.54
CA ILE A 609 17.80 4.48 -23.38
C ILE A 609 16.89 4.39 -22.13
N VAL A 610 17.05 5.32 -21.18
CA VAL A 610 16.24 5.40 -19.94
C VAL A 610 14.74 5.49 -20.27
N PRO A 611 13.86 4.66 -19.65
CA PRO A 611 12.45 4.56 -20.03
C PRO A 611 11.72 5.90 -20.11
N ARG A 612 11.84 6.78 -19.11
CA ARG A 612 11.21 8.11 -19.12
C ARG A 612 11.62 8.95 -20.34
N THR A 613 12.92 9.03 -20.63
CA THR A 613 13.43 9.78 -21.79
C THR A 613 12.94 9.13 -23.08
N ARG A 614 13.01 7.80 -23.14
CA ARG A 614 12.60 6.98 -24.28
C ARG A 614 11.13 7.20 -24.64
N THR A 615 10.21 7.14 -23.69
CA THR A 615 8.77 7.35 -23.95
C THR A 615 8.48 8.75 -24.49
N ILE A 616 9.19 9.79 -23.99
CA ILE A 616 9.10 11.16 -24.52
C ILE A 616 9.61 11.21 -25.97
N LEU A 617 10.73 10.54 -26.25
CA LEU A 617 11.29 10.46 -27.60
C LEU A 617 10.38 9.69 -28.57
N GLU A 618 9.83 8.54 -28.18
CA GLU A 618 8.89 7.76 -28.99
C GLU A 618 7.61 8.54 -29.32
N ALA A 619 7.10 9.35 -28.37
CA ALA A 619 6.00 10.27 -28.63
C ALA A 619 6.37 11.38 -29.63
N ILE A 620 7.57 11.96 -29.53
CA ILE A 620 8.09 12.95 -30.49
C ILE A 620 8.28 12.31 -31.88
N GLN A 621 8.85 11.10 -31.96
CA GLN A 621 9.00 10.36 -33.21
C GLN A 621 7.66 10.09 -33.88
N PHE A 622 6.66 9.66 -33.12
CA PHE A 622 5.31 9.41 -33.63
C PHE A 622 4.64 10.72 -34.11
N ALA A 623 4.83 11.83 -33.39
CA ALA A 623 4.36 13.15 -33.84
C ALA A 623 5.02 13.60 -35.16
N ILE A 624 6.32 13.34 -35.35
CA ILE A 624 7.04 13.61 -36.61
C ILE A 624 6.51 12.70 -37.74
N LEU A 625 6.30 11.41 -37.48
CA LEU A 625 5.71 10.47 -38.44
C LEU A 625 4.32 10.93 -38.89
N LEU A 626 3.46 11.33 -37.95
CA LEU A 626 2.11 11.80 -38.21
C LEU A 626 2.10 13.13 -38.99
N ALA A 627 3.03 14.04 -38.68
CA ALA A 627 3.21 15.29 -39.41
C ALA A 627 3.70 15.05 -40.85
N LEU A 628 4.68 14.17 -41.06
CA LEU A 628 5.18 13.80 -42.39
C LEU A 628 4.11 13.05 -43.22
N TYR A 629 3.36 12.14 -42.61
CA TYR A 629 2.21 11.48 -43.23
C TYR A 629 1.15 12.49 -43.68
N SER A 630 0.79 13.42 -42.80
CA SER A 630 -0.20 14.46 -43.10
C SER A 630 0.28 15.41 -44.21
N ALA A 631 1.55 15.82 -44.17
CA ALA A 631 2.17 16.64 -45.21
C ALA A 631 2.20 15.93 -46.56
N LEU A 632 2.54 14.63 -46.60
CA LEU A 632 2.48 13.83 -47.82
C LEU A 632 1.05 13.70 -48.37
N MET A 633 0.06 13.38 -47.53
CA MET A 633 -1.32 13.21 -47.99
C MET A 633 -1.95 14.52 -48.49
N VAL A 634 -1.51 15.67 -47.99
CA VAL A 634 -1.89 17.00 -48.50
C VAL A 634 -1.12 17.38 -49.77
N MET A 635 0.18 17.07 -49.85
CA MET A 635 1.07 17.44 -50.96
C MET A 635 1.38 16.29 -51.94
N ARG A 636 0.44 15.36 -52.12
CA ARG A 636 0.64 14.16 -52.96
C ARG A 636 0.61 14.48 -54.45
N GLU A 637 1.76 14.38 -55.11
CA GLU A 637 1.85 14.33 -56.58
C GLU A 637 1.85 12.88 -57.07
N LYS A 638 0.95 12.57 -58.01
CA LYS A 638 0.81 11.21 -58.56
C LYS A 638 2.00 10.83 -59.45
N ASP A 639 2.44 11.74 -60.30
CA ASP A 639 3.34 11.45 -61.43
C ASP A 639 4.84 11.63 -61.11
N LYS A 640 5.19 12.11 -59.91
CA LYS A 640 6.55 12.45 -59.50
C LYS A 640 6.83 12.07 -58.06
N LEU A 641 8.09 11.73 -57.76
CA LEU A 641 8.57 11.63 -56.39
C LEU A 641 8.77 13.04 -55.82
N THR A 642 8.02 13.42 -54.79
CA THR A 642 8.21 14.72 -54.12
C THR A 642 9.27 14.63 -53.02
N VAL A 643 9.82 15.78 -52.60
CA VAL A 643 10.76 15.83 -51.46
C VAL A 643 10.05 15.41 -50.16
N THR A 644 8.77 15.78 -49.98
CA THR A 644 7.95 15.36 -48.84
C THR A 644 7.67 13.86 -48.85
N GLU A 645 7.46 13.25 -50.03
CA GLU A 645 7.35 11.80 -50.17
C GLU A 645 8.65 11.09 -49.79
N CYS A 646 9.80 11.57 -50.28
CA CYS A 646 11.10 11.00 -49.93
C CYS A 646 11.38 11.09 -48.41
N LEU A 647 11.10 12.24 -47.79
CA LEU A 647 11.23 12.43 -46.34
C LEU A 647 10.31 11.51 -45.54
N PHE A 648 9.03 11.41 -45.91
CA PHE A 648 8.11 10.46 -45.28
C PHE A 648 8.59 9.02 -45.46
N ALA A 649 8.96 8.61 -46.68
CA ALA A 649 9.36 7.25 -46.97
C ALA A 649 10.59 6.81 -46.16
N VAL A 650 11.63 7.65 -46.08
CA VAL A 650 12.83 7.37 -45.28
C VAL A 650 12.50 7.38 -43.78
N TYR A 651 11.67 8.32 -43.30
CA TYR A 651 11.32 8.39 -41.88
C TYR A 651 10.47 7.19 -41.42
N ALA A 652 9.44 6.82 -42.21
CA ALA A 652 8.57 5.69 -41.92
C ALA A 652 9.30 4.35 -41.99
N PHE A 653 10.31 4.20 -42.87
CA PHE A 653 11.20 3.02 -42.84
C PHE A 653 12.00 2.95 -41.53
N GLY A 654 12.58 4.07 -41.09
CA GLY A 654 13.33 4.13 -39.82
C GLY A 654 12.44 3.90 -38.60
N TRP A 655 11.21 4.39 -38.61
CA TRP A 655 10.24 4.12 -37.53
C TRP A 655 9.80 2.65 -37.52
N GLY A 656 9.51 2.06 -38.69
CA GLY A 656 9.20 0.64 -38.83
C GLY A 656 10.37 -0.27 -38.39
N LEU A 657 11.62 0.16 -38.61
CA LEU A 657 12.82 -0.51 -38.13
C LEU A 657 12.90 -0.53 -36.59
N ASP A 658 12.50 0.55 -35.90
CA ASP A 658 12.47 0.60 -34.43
C ASP A 658 11.38 -0.32 -33.84
N GLN A 659 10.20 -0.37 -34.48
CA GLN A 659 9.13 -1.31 -34.11
C GLN A 659 9.56 -2.77 -34.36
N PHE A 660 10.26 -3.04 -35.46
CA PHE A 660 10.80 -4.37 -35.76
C PHE A 660 11.93 -4.78 -34.80
N ALA A 661 12.80 -3.85 -34.41
CA ALA A 661 13.82 -4.08 -33.38
C ALA A 661 13.19 -4.37 -32.01
N THR A 662 12.14 -3.62 -31.64
CA THR A 662 11.37 -3.88 -30.41
C THR A 662 10.71 -5.26 -30.44
N LEU A 663 10.14 -5.66 -31.59
CA LEU A 663 9.57 -6.98 -31.80
C LEU A 663 10.62 -8.11 -31.65
N ILE A 664 11.88 -7.90 -32.08
CA ILE A 664 12.97 -8.86 -31.89
C ILE A 664 13.42 -8.92 -30.43
N ALA A 665 13.66 -7.77 -29.79
CA ALA A 665 14.26 -7.70 -28.45
C ALA A 665 13.40 -8.36 -27.35
N HIS A 666 12.07 -8.25 -27.45
CA HIS A 666 11.12 -8.79 -26.46
C HIS A 666 10.29 -9.98 -27.00
N GLY A 667 10.30 -10.21 -28.31
CA GLY A 667 9.49 -11.24 -28.97
C GLY A 667 8.01 -10.87 -29.14
N TRP A 668 7.39 -11.49 -30.15
CA TRP A 668 5.98 -11.27 -30.55
C TRP A 668 4.97 -11.31 -29.39
N ASN A 669 5.20 -12.17 -28.39
CA ASN A 669 4.27 -12.36 -27.29
C ASN A 669 4.29 -11.22 -26.24
N VAL A 670 5.36 -10.40 -26.12
CA VAL A 670 5.27 -9.11 -25.39
C VAL A 670 4.66 -8.07 -26.30
N TYR A 671 5.22 -7.95 -27.50
CA TYR A 671 4.95 -6.80 -28.37
C TYR A 671 3.45 -6.65 -28.69
N THR A 672 2.72 -7.75 -28.84
CA THR A 672 1.26 -7.76 -29.03
C THR A 672 0.40 -7.45 -27.78
N GLN A 673 1.01 -7.23 -26.60
CA GLN A 673 0.31 -6.87 -25.36
C GLN A 673 0.16 -5.37 -25.14
N ASN A 674 1.05 -4.58 -25.71
CA ASN A 674 0.70 -3.19 -25.96
C ASN A 674 -0.49 -3.21 -26.94
N LEU A 675 -1.66 -2.77 -26.48
CA LEU A 675 -2.91 -2.85 -27.23
C LEU A 675 -2.81 -2.11 -28.59
N TRP A 676 -1.82 -1.24 -28.76
CA TRP A 676 -1.66 -0.39 -29.93
C TRP A 676 -0.63 -0.93 -30.93
N SER A 677 0.16 -1.93 -30.56
CA SER A 677 1.15 -2.55 -31.45
C SER A 677 0.54 -3.24 -32.67
N PHE A 678 -0.76 -3.59 -32.65
CA PHE A 678 -1.45 -4.05 -33.87
C PHE A 678 -1.75 -2.89 -34.84
N LEU A 679 -1.99 -1.68 -34.35
CA LEU A 679 -2.10 -0.47 -35.20
C LEU A 679 -0.74 -0.18 -35.84
N ASP A 680 0.34 -0.32 -35.07
CA ASP A 680 1.70 -0.09 -35.52
C ASP A 680 2.14 -1.14 -36.57
N VAL A 681 1.84 -2.42 -36.36
CA VAL A 681 2.05 -3.48 -37.37
C VAL A 681 1.16 -3.30 -38.59
N GLY A 682 -0.10 -2.90 -38.40
CA GLY A 682 -1.00 -2.56 -39.50
C GLY A 682 -0.45 -1.41 -40.36
N PHE A 683 0.06 -0.35 -39.73
CA PHE A 683 0.72 0.75 -40.42
C PHE A 683 1.98 0.30 -41.17
N VAL A 684 2.89 -0.45 -40.53
CA VAL A 684 4.10 -0.98 -41.20
C VAL A 684 3.74 -1.87 -42.40
N SER A 685 2.65 -2.63 -42.30
CA SER A 685 2.15 -3.49 -43.38
C SER A 685 1.60 -2.68 -44.55
N ILE A 686 0.76 -1.68 -44.28
CA ILE A 686 0.21 -0.74 -45.29
C ILE A 686 1.34 0.04 -45.96
N TYR A 687 2.27 0.57 -45.18
CA TYR A 687 3.46 1.28 -45.66
C TYR A 687 4.34 0.38 -46.56
N GLY A 688 4.52 -0.90 -46.20
CA GLY A 688 5.25 -1.87 -47.03
C GLY A 688 4.58 -2.10 -48.39
N VAL A 689 3.25 -2.23 -48.44
CA VAL A 689 2.50 -2.36 -49.70
C VAL A 689 2.56 -1.08 -50.52
N TYR A 690 2.40 0.10 -49.90
CA TYR A 690 2.61 1.40 -50.54
C TYR A 690 4.01 1.49 -51.20
N LEU A 691 5.07 1.16 -50.47
CA LEU A 691 6.44 1.23 -50.97
C LEU A 691 6.69 0.26 -52.14
N VAL A 692 6.15 -0.96 -52.08
CA VAL A 692 6.23 -1.92 -53.19
C VAL A 692 5.50 -1.42 -54.44
N LEU A 693 4.27 -0.93 -54.30
CA LEU A 693 3.49 -0.37 -55.41
C LEU A 693 4.15 0.87 -56.01
N ARG A 694 4.68 1.77 -55.18
CA ARG A 694 5.33 3.01 -55.60
C ARG A 694 6.66 2.74 -56.32
N VAL A 695 7.48 1.82 -55.82
CA VAL A 695 8.69 1.35 -56.54
C VAL A 695 8.33 0.63 -57.85
N HIS A 696 7.22 -0.11 -57.89
CA HIS A 696 6.75 -0.73 -59.13
C HIS A 696 6.27 0.30 -60.17
N SER A 697 5.55 1.34 -59.74
CA SER A 697 5.17 2.48 -60.60
C SER A 697 6.41 3.16 -61.21
N PHE A 698 7.42 3.51 -60.40
CA PHE A 698 8.66 4.11 -60.91
C PHE A 698 9.47 3.19 -61.83
N ARG A 699 9.42 1.86 -61.65
CA ARG A 699 10.10 0.90 -62.56
C ARG A 699 9.35 0.65 -63.87
N THR A 700 8.04 0.86 -63.91
CA THR A 700 7.19 0.58 -65.09
C THR A 700 6.78 1.82 -65.87
N GLY A 701 6.87 3.00 -65.26
CA GLY A 701 6.35 4.26 -65.82
C GLY A 701 4.82 4.34 -65.86
N LEU A 702 4.11 3.38 -65.24
CA LEU A 702 2.65 3.33 -65.24
C LEU A 702 2.08 4.18 -64.09
N PRO A 703 1.09 5.06 -64.35
CA PRO A 703 0.51 5.91 -63.32
C PRO A 703 -0.41 5.13 -62.36
N GLY A 704 -1.15 4.12 -62.85
CA GLY A 704 -2.13 3.36 -62.07
C GLY A 704 -1.59 2.76 -60.75
N PRO A 705 -0.46 2.03 -60.75
CA PRO A 705 0.18 1.56 -59.52
C PRO A 705 0.65 2.69 -58.59
N GLY A 706 0.94 3.87 -59.13
CA GLY A 706 1.27 5.08 -58.38
C GLY A 706 0.05 5.64 -57.64
N GLU A 707 -1.08 5.79 -58.33
CA GLU A 707 -2.36 6.18 -57.71
C GLU A 707 -2.78 5.18 -56.62
N GLN A 708 -2.79 3.89 -56.96
CA GLN A 708 -3.14 2.81 -56.05
C GLN A 708 -2.25 2.78 -54.79
N SER A 709 -0.98 3.19 -54.89
CA SER A 709 -0.10 3.30 -53.72
C SER A 709 -0.59 4.36 -52.72
N PHE A 710 -1.12 5.49 -53.18
CA PHE A 710 -1.70 6.53 -52.31
C PHE A 710 -3.07 6.14 -51.75
N ASP A 711 -3.86 5.37 -52.51
CA ASP A 711 -5.14 4.85 -52.02
C ASP A 711 -4.95 3.78 -50.94
N VAL A 712 -3.93 2.91 -51.09
CA VAL A 712 -3.47 2.01 -50.01
C VAL A 712 -2.96 2.81 -48.82
N LEU A 713 -2.15 3.85 -49.04
CA LEU A 713 -1.59 4.68 -47.96
C LEU A 713 -2.69 5.43 -47.18
N ALA A 714 -3.81 5.80 -47.82
CA ALA A 714 -4.96 6.42 -47.14
C ALA A 714 -5.59 5.51 -46.05
N LEU A 715 -5.45 4.19 -46.18
CA LEU A 715 -5.90 3.22 -45.17
C LEU A 715 -5.09 3.30 -43.87
N ALA A 716 -3.98 4.04 -43.83
CA ALA A 716 -3.23 4.31 -42.60
C ALA A 716 -3.94 5.29 -41.65
N ALA A 717 -4.79 6.20 -42.15
CA ALA A 717 -5.41 7.23 -41.31
C ALA A 717 -6.26 6.66 -40.15
N PRO A 718 -7.12 5.63 -40.37
CA PRO A 718 -7.83 4.92 -39.31
C PRO A 718 -6.95 4.18 -38.29
N LEU A 719 -5.65 4.01 -38.55
CA LEU A 719 -4.70 3.45 -37.58
C LEU A 719 -3.93 4.55 -36.83
N LEU A 720 -3.37 5.51 -37.57
CA LEU A 720 -2.54 6.59 -37.04
C LEU A 720 -3.32 7.59 -36.17
N VAL A 721 -4.57 7.91 -36.53
CA VAL A 721 -5.36 8.91 -35.77
C VAL A 721 -5.79 8.38 -34.39
N PRO A 722 -6.32 7.15 -34.24
CA PRO A 722 -6.51 6.56 -32.91
C PRO A 722 -5.20 6.39 -32.14
N ARG A 723 -4.10 5.99 -32.82
CA ARG A 723 -2.79 5.81 -32.17
C ARG A 723 -2.30 7.07 -31.44
N LEU A 724 -2.59 8.26 -31.95
CA LEU A 724 -2.32 9.53 -31.28
C LEU A 724 -3.04 9.66 -29.92
N ALA A 725 -4.35 9.35 -29.87
CA ALA A 725 -5.11 9.45 -28.63
C ALA A 725 -4.51 8.59 -27.51
N PHE A 726 -4.00 7.40 -27.87
CA PHE A 726 -3.37 6.48 -26.92
C PHE A 726 -1.94 6.89 -26.52
N THR A 727 -1.24 7.70 -27.32
CA THR A 727 0.02 8.35 -26.87
C THR A 727 -0.20 9.53 -25.92
N LEU A 728 -1.41 10.11 -25.89
CA LEU A 728 -1.74 11.26 -25.05
C LEU A 728 -2.47 10.89 -23.75
N LEU A 729 -3.15 9.73 -23.71
CA LEU A 729 -4.05 9.33 -22.62
C LEU A 729 -3.75 7.94 -22.05
N SER A 730 -2.52 7.45 -22.18
CA SER A 730 -2.07 6.09 -21.79
C SER A 730 -2.49 5.65 -20.38
N ASP A 731 -2.49 6.60 -19.44
CA ASP A 731 -2.59 6.34 -18.00
C ASP A 731 -4.05 6.33 -17.49
N ASN A 732 -5.03 6.55 -18.37
CA ASN A 732 -6.45 6.59 -18.01
C ASN A 732 -7.07 5.17 -17.96
N LEU A 733 -7.75 4.88 -16.84
CA LEU A 733 -8.48 3.64 -16.54
C LEU A 733 -9.46 3.19 -17.64
N VAL A 734 -10.02 4.12 -18.42
CA VAL A 734 -10.89 3.80 -19.56
C VAL A 734 -10.11 3.07 -20.68
N PHE A 735 -8.90 3.50 -21.00
CA PHE A 735 -8.03 2.80 -21.97
C PHE A 735 -7.37 1.56 -21.35
N LEU A 736 -7.13 1.56 -20.04
CA LEU A 736 -6.66 0.39 -19.29
C LEU A 736 -7.63 -0.80 -19.39
N SER A 737 -8.93 -0.53 -19.26
CA SER A 737 -10.02 -1.51 -19.25
C SER A 737 -10.45 -1.95 -20.65
N LEU A 738 -10.41 -1.05 -21.65
CA LEU A 738 -10.64 -1.37 -23.06
C LEU A 738 -9.82 -2.58 -23.53
N ARG A 739 -8.57 -2.76 -23.07
CA ARG A 739 -7.74 -3.94 -23.40
C ARG A 739 -8.39 -5.28 -23.04
N SER A 740 -9.01 -5.40 -21.88
CA SER A 740 -9.67 -6.67 -21.48
C SER A 740 -11.01 -6.81 -22.19
N MET A 741 -11.77 -5.71 -22.24
CA MET A 741 -13.06 -5.64 -22.93
C MET A 741 -12.97 -6.04 -24.41
N MET A 742 -11.88 -5.71 -25.12
CA MET A 742 -11.67 -6.14 -26.50
C MET A 742 -11.62 -7.67 -26.67
N ALA A 743 -11.13 -8.43 -25.68
CA ALA A 743 -11.11 -9.88 -25.76
C ALA A 743 -12.50 -10.51 -25.51
N ASP A 744 -13.31 -9.89 -24.66
CA ASP A 744 -14.73 -10.25 -24.47
C ASP A 744 -15.55 -9.93 -25.72
N PHE A 745 -15.35 -8.73 -26.28
CA PHE A 745 -15.92 -8.28 -27.54
C PHE A 745 -15.57 -9.24 -28.68
N PHE A 746 -14.29 -9.55 -28.93
CA PHE A 746 -13.90 -10.46 -30.01
C PHE A 746 -14.49 -11.87 -29.86
N LEU A 747 -14.54 -12.42 -28.65
CA LEU A 747 -15.13 -13.74 -28.40
C LEU A 747 -16.63 -13.75 -28.72
N LEU A 748 -17.36 -12.73 -28.25
CA LEU A 748 -18.80 -12.62 -28.49
C LEU A 748 -19.14 -12.24 -29.93
N THR A 749 -18.32 -11.40 -30.58
CA THR A 749 -18.42 -11.11 -32.03
C THR A 749 -18.15 -12.35 -32.87
N ALA A 750 -17.21 -13.22 -32.48
CA ALA A 750 -16.99 -14.49 -33.17
C ALA A 750 -18.17 -15.46 -33.01
N LEU A 751 -18.75 -15.57 -31.81
CA LEU A 751 -19.96 -16.37 -31.56
C LEU A 751 -21.17 -15.81 -32.33
N SER A 752 -21.36 -14.49 -32.32
CA SER A 752 -22.33 -13.78 -33.14
C SER A 752 -22.15 -14.09 -34.63
N ALA A 753 -20.93 -13.96 -35.16
CA ALA A 753 -20.63 -14.22 -36.57
C ALA A 753 -20.91 -15.68 -36.95
N TRP A 754 -20.69 -16.64 -36.04
CA TRP A 754 -21.05 -18.04 -36.23
C TRP A 754 -22.57 -18.25 -36.32
N CYS A 755 -23.35 -17.64 -35.43
CA CYS A 755 -24.81 -17.67 -35.49
C CYS A 755 -25.36 -16.93 -36.73
N PHE A 756 -24.79 -15.77 -37.06
CA PHE A 756 -25.07 -15.00 -38.27
C PHE A 756 -24.86 -15.84 -39.53
N PHE A 757 -23.76 -16.60 -39.61
CA PHE A 757 -23.49 -17.52 -40.72
C PHE A 757 -24.57 -18.62 -40.84
N GLY A 758 -25.09 -19.13 -39.72
CA GLY A 758 -26.23 -20.05 -39.71
C GLY A 758 -27.51 -19.45 -40.29
N PHE A 759 -27.88 -18.23 -39.89
CA PHE A 759 -29.02 -17.51 -40.46
C PHE A 759 -28.81 -17.17 -41.94
N LEU A 760 -27.59 -16.79 -42.33
CA LEU A 760 -27.22 -16.49 -43.72
C LEU A 760 -27.34 -17.73 -44.62
N LEU A 761 -26.86 -18.90 -44.17
CA LEU A 761 -27.05 -20.18 -44.89
C LEU A 761 -28.53 -20.53 -45.01
N SER A 762 -29.31 -20.36 -43.95
CA SER A 762 -30.75 -20.64 -43.96
C SER A 762 -31.49 -19.76 -44.98
N LEU A 763 -31.20 -18.46 -45.04
CA LEU A 763 -31.77 -17.53 -46.02
C LEU A 763 -31.27 -17.77 -47.45
N LEU A 764 -30.00 -18.18 -47.62
CA LEU A 764 -29.44 -18.55 -48.93
C LEU A 764 -30.10 -19.79 -49.52
N TRP A 765 -30.35 -20.82 -48.71
CA TRP A 765 -31.04 -22.04 -49.15
C TRP A 765 -32.54 -21.81 -49.35
N LEU A 766 -33.20 -21.07 -48.45
CA LEU A 766 -34.61 -20.72 -48.57
C LEU A 766 -34.90 -19.83 -49.80
N GLY A 767 -33.94 -19.00 -50.20
CA GLY A 767 -34.07 -18.10 -51.34
C GLY A 767 -33.69 -18.69 -52.70
N GLU A 768 -33.22 -19.94 -52.78
CA GLU A 768 -32.79 -20.63 -54.01
C GLU A 768 -31.89 -19.82 -54.98
N GLY A 769 -31.10 -18.87 -54.43
CA GLY A 769 -30.23 -17.98 -55.22
C GLY A 769 -30.86 -16.66 -55.71
N ALA A 770 -32.08 -16.31 -55.29
CA ALA A 770 -32.77 -15.07 -55.65
C ALA A 770 -31.97 -13.79 -55.35
N HIS A 771 -31.09 -13.81 -54.33
CA HIS A 771 -30.18 -12.71 -54.00
C HIS A 771 -28.74 -13.21 -53.78
N PRO A 772 -27.71 -12.46 -54.23
CA PRO A 772 -26.32 -12.77 -53.91
C PRO A 772 -26.05 -12.76 -52.40
N TRP A 773 -25.18 -13.65 -51.93
CA TRP A 773 -24.81 -13.77 -50.51
C TRP A 773 -24.32 -12.46 -49.89
N LEU A 774 -23.63 -11.61 -50.66
CA LEU A 774 -23.22 -10.26 -50.26
C LEU A 774 -24.41 -9.33 -49.96
N THR A 775 -25.49 -9.41 -50.73
CA THR A 775 -26.71 -8.62 -50.55
C THR A 775 -27.44 -9.04 -49.27
N ILE A 776 -27.62 -10.35 -49.07
CA ILE A 776 -28.25 -10.90 -47.86
C ILE A 776 -27.43 -10.55 -46.62
N SER A 777 -26.10 -10.74 -46.69
CA SER A 777 -25.17 -10.36 -45.61
C SER A 777 -25.25 -8.87 -45.27
N LYS A 778 -25.32 -7.99 -46.29
CA LYS A 778 -25.45 -6.55 -46.09
C LYS A 778 -26.74 -6.18 -45.35
N TRP A 779 -27.88 -6.76 -45.74
CA TRP A 779 -29.16 -6.55 -45.07
C TRP A 779 -29.13 -7.00 -43.61
N MET A 780 -28.58 -8.19 -43.34
CA MET A 780 -28.44 -8.70 -41.97
C MET A 780 -27.48 -7.85 -41.12
N ILE A 781 -26.37 -7.35 -41.69
CA ILE A 781 -25.44 -6.42 -41.01
C ILE A 781 -26.16 -5.09 -40.67
N PHE A 782 -26.98 -4.56 -41.58
CA PHE A 782 -27.71 -3.32 -41.30
C PHE A 782 -28.76 -3.49 -40.19
N ILE A 783 -29.44 -4.64 -40.14
CA ILE A 783 -30.37 -4.99 -39.04
C ILE A 783 -29.63 -5.15 -37.71
N TRP A 784 -28.45 -5.78 -37.72
CA TRP A 784 -27.60 -5.96 -36.53
C TRP A 784 -27.12 -4.64 -35.92
N PHE A 785 -26.81 -3.64 -36.74
CA PHE A 785 -26.45 -2.30 -36.26
C PHE A 785 -27.66 -1.35 -36.11
N GLY A 786 -28.89 -1.82 -36.35
CA GLY A 786 -30.11 -1.00 -36.30
C GLY A 786 -30.16 0.13 -37.34
N LEU A 787 -29.37 0.05 -38.42
CA LEU A 787 -29.20 1.10 -39.43
C LEU A 787 -30.32 1.12 -40.48
N ASP A 788 -30.92 -0.04 -40.77
CA ASP A 788 -31.94 -0.18 -41.81
C ASP A 788 -32.86 -1.39 -41.55
N GLY A 789 -34.15 -1.23 -41.86
CA GLY A 789 -35.17 -2.27 -41.82
C GLY A 789 -35.46 -2.93 -43.18
N THR A 790 -34.83 -2.50 -44.29
CA THR A 790 -35.08 -3.06 -45.63
C THR A 790 -34.94 -4.58 -45.68
N GLY A 791 -34.00 -5.17 -44.93
CA GLY A 791 -33.85 -6.63 -44.87
C GLY A 791 -35.10 -7.38 -44.39
N ILE A 792 -35.89 -6.78 -43.49
CA ILE A 792 -37.17 -7.36 -43.03
C ILE A 792 -38.22 -7.21 -44.13
N GLN A 793 -38.31 -6.05 -44.78
CA GLN A 793 -39.24 -5.81 -45.90
C GLN A 793 -38.96 -6.74 -47.09
N ARG A 794 -37.68 -6.92 -47.43
CA ARG A 794 -37.17 -7.81 -48.48
C ARG A 794 -37.28 -9.29 -48.13
N SER A 795 -37.37 -9.66 -46.86
CA SER A 795 -37.35 -11.07 -46.45
C SER A 795 -38.53 -11.89 -47.00
N ALA A 796 -39.66 -11.25 -47.31
CA ALA A 796 -40.79 -11.89 -47.99
C ALA A 796 -40.47 -12.36 -49.42
N GLU A 797 -39.42 -11.81 -50.05
CA GLU A 797 -38.92 -12.24 -51.37
C GLU A 797 -38.26 -13.62 -51.34
N PHE A 798 -37.79 -14.10 -50.18
CA PHE A 798 -37.29 -15.48 -50.02
C PHE A 798 -38.45 -16.48 -49.86
N HIS A 799 -39.34 -16.21 -48.91
CA HIS A 799 -40.56 -16.98 -48.68
C HIS A 799 -41.52 -16.17 -47.81
N TRP A 800 -42.79 -16.07 -48.22
CA TRP A 800 -43.82 -15.19 -47.61
C TRP A 800 -43.92 -15.26 -46.07
N LEU A 801 -43.85 -16.46 -45.48
CA LEU A 801 -43.83 -16.67 -44.02
C LEU A 801 -42.43 -16.84 -43.43
N LEU A 802 -41.71 -17.89 -43.85
CA LEU A 802 -40.42 -18.29 -43.26
C LEU A 802 -39.31 -17.24 -43.39
N GLY A 803 -39.27 -16.46 -44.46
CA GLY A 803 -38.28 -15.40 -44.65
C GLY A 803 -38.40 -14.30 -43.58
N PRO A 804 -39.58 -13.67 -43.43
CA PRO A 804 -39.87 -12.76 -42.32
C PRO A 804 -39.66 -13.38 -40.94
N SER A 805 -40.09 -14.62 -40.71
CA SER A 805 -39.87 -15.29 -39.42
C SER A 805 -38.38 -15.44 -39.08
N LEU A 806 -37.54 -15.86 -40.04
CA LEU A 806 -36.10 -15.98 -39.84
C LEU A 806 -35.43 -14.61 -39.63
N MET A 807 -35.83 -13.58 -40.40
CA MET A 807 -35.22 -12.25 -40.30
C MET A 807 -35.60 -11.54 -38.98
N VAL A 808 -36.83 -11.71 -38.51
CA VAL A 808 -37.28 -11.20 -37.20
C VAL A 808 -36.62 -11.97 -36.04
N ALA A 809 -36.51 -13.31 -36.15
CA ALA A 809 -35.79 -14.12 -35.16
C ALA A 809 -34.31 -13.73 -35.07
N PHE A 810 -33.65 -13.48 -36.22
CA PHE A 810 -32.29 -12.95 -36.27
C PHE A 810 -32.19 -11.57 -35.62
N ALA A 811 -33.09 -10.64 -35.95
CA ALA A 811 -33.10 -9.28 -35.37
C ALA A 811 -33.28 -9.30 -33.84
N PHE A 812 -34.17 -10.15 -33.33
CA PHE A 812 -34.38 -10.34 -31.89
C PHE A 812 -33.15 -10.96 -31.20
N LEU A 813 -32.58 -12.04 -31.77
CA LEU A 813 -31.43 -12.72 -31.18
C LEU A 813 -30.16 -11.83 -31.21
N GLY A 814 -29.98 -11.02 -32.25
CA GLY A 814 -28.93 -10.00 -32.30
C GLY A 814 -29.16 -8.87 -31.30
N ASN A 815 -30.23 -8.10 -31.49
CA ASN A 815 -30.42 -6.81 -30.83
C ASN A 815 -30.96 -6.93 -29.40
N THR A 816 -31.56 -8.07 -29.03
CA THR A 816 -31.95 -8.37 -27.65
C THR A 816 -30.91 -9.26 -26.96
N LEU A 817 -30.64 -10.48 -27.45
CA LEU A 817 -29.77 -11.41 -26.71
C LEU A 817 -28.29 -11.04 -26.79
N PHE A 818 -27.69 -10.97 -27.99
CA PHE A 818 -26.25 -10.72 -28.10
C PHE A 818 -25.85 -9.31 -27.65
N LEU A 819 -26.66 -8.28 -27.95
CA LEU A 819 -26.36 -6.91 -27.53
C LEU A 819 -26.43 -6.74 -26.00
N THR A 820 -27.39 -7.36 -25.30
CA THR A 820 -27.45 -7.28 -23.83
C THR A 820 -26.36 -8.10 -23.16
N ILE A 821 -26.00 -9.28 -23.70
CA ILE A 821 -24.83 -10.04 -23.23
C ILE A 821 -23.55 -9.21 -23.43
N LEU A 822 -23.40 -8.51 -24.57
CA LEU A 822 -22.24 -7.66 -24.82
C LEU A 822 -22.14 -6.54 -23.78
N VAL A 823 -23.22 -5.76 -23.59
CA VAL A 823 -23.24 -4.66 -22.61
C VAL A 823 -23.01 -5.19 -21.18
N SER A 824 -23.59 -6.34 -20.83
CA SER A 824 -23.39 -6.99 -19.53
C SER A 824 -21.95 -7.43 -19.30
N MET A 825 -21.33 -8.13 -20.27
CA MET A 825 -19.92 -8.55 -20.19
C MET A 825 -18.97 -7.36 -20.11
N LEU A 826 -19.16 -6.35 -20.96
CA LEU A 826 -18.36 -5.12 -20.95
C LEU A 826 -18.48 -4.39 -19.60
N SER A 827 -19.70 -4.24 -19.07
CA SER A 827 -19.96 -3.60 -17.78
C SER A 827 -19.33 -4.37 -16.60
N ASN A 828 -19.42 -5.70 -16.61
CA ASN A 828 -18.80 -6.55 -15.59
C ASN A 828 -17.26 -6.49 -15.65
N THR A 829 -16.67 -6.70 -16.84
CA THR A 829 -15.23 -6.60 -17.06
C THR A 829 -14.70 -5.19 -16.70
N PHE A 830 -15.43 -4.13 -17.02
CA PHE A 830 -15.09 -2.77 -16.60
C PHE A 830 -15.15 -2.62 -15.07
N SER A 831 -16.19 -3.11 -14.42
CA SER A 831 -16.37 -3.02 -12.96
C SER A 831 -15.26 -3.73 -12.19
N VAL A 832 -14.89 -4.95 -12.60
CA VAL A 832 -13.80 -5.74 -12.01
C VAL A 832 -12.45 -5.03 -12.13
N ILE A 833 -12.17 -4.40 -13.29
CA ILE A 833 -10.94 -3.65 -13.54
C ILE A 833 -10.93 -2.31 -12.78
N SER A 834 -12.09 -1.67 -12.65
CA SER A 834 -12.25 -0.42 -11.89
C SER A 834 -11.99 -0.62 -10.40
N ALA A 835 -12.53 -1.71 -9.81
CA ALA A 835 -12.28 -2.07 -8.41
C ALA A 835 -10.79 -2.30 -8.10
N ASN A 836 -10.06 -2.94 -9.03
CA ASN A 836 -8.63 -3.28 -8.88
C ASN A 836 -7.67 -2.29 -9.56
N ALA A 837 -8.15 -1.09 -9.92
CA ALA A 837 -7.45 -0.15 -10.80
C ALA A 837 -6.02 0.18 -10.33
N THR A 838 -5.82 0.43 -9.03
CA THR A 838 -4.52 0.89 -8.49
C THR A 838 -3.42 -0.16 -8.61
N ALA A 839 -3.70 -1.41 -8.21
CA ALA A 839 -2.76 -2.51 -8.31
C ALA A 839 -2.50 -2.91 -9.77
N GLU A 840 -3.52 -2.89 -10.64
CA GLU A 840 -3.37 -3.15 -12.07
C GLU A 840 -2.53 -2.07 -12.78
N ILE A 841 -2.74 -0.78 -12.45
CA ILE A 841 -1.92 0.33 -12.96
C ILE A 841 -0.46 0.21 -12.49
N GLN A 842 -0.21 -0.08 -11.21
CA GLN A 842 1.14 -0.26 -10.66
C GLN A 842 1.86 -1.49 -11.25
N PHE A 843 1.13 -2.59 -11.46
CA PHE A 843 1.61 -3.78 -12.17
C PHE A 843 2.01 -3.44 -13.61
N ARG A 844 1.12 -2.80 -14.39
CA ARG A 844 1.44 -2.41 -15.78
C ARG A 844 2.56 -1.37 -15.85
N ARG A 845 2.67 -0.45 -14.89
CA ARG A 845 3.81 0.47 -14.79
C ARG A 845 5.14 -0.28 -14.60
N ALA A 846 5.17 -1.33 -13.78
CA ALA A 846 6.36 -2.17 -13.63
C ALA A 846 6.73 -2.90 -14.94
N VAL A 847 5.73 -3.48 -15.63
CA VAL A 847 5.92 -4.14 -16.94
C VAL A 847 6.45 -3.16 -17.99
N LEU A 848 5.79 -2.03 -18.19
CA LEU A 848 6.18 -1.01 -19.17
C LEU A 848 7.55 -0.38 -18.84
N THR A 849 7.87 -0.24 -17.55
CA THR A 849 9.20 0.24 -17.14
C THR A 849 10.29 -0.74 -17.56
N LEU A 850 10.12 -2.04 -17.29
CA LEU A 850 11.10 -3.06 -17.68
C LEU A 850 11.17 -3.28 -19.20
N GLU A 851 10.04 -3.27 -19.91
CA GLU A 851 10.01 -3.28 -21.38
C GLU A 851 10.74 -2.06 -21.98
N GLY A 852 10.71 -0.92 -21.28
CA GLY A 852 11.47 0.28 -21.64
C GLY A 852 13.00 0.14 -21.50
N VAL A 853 13.53 -0.75 -20.64
CA VAL A 853 14.98 -0.92 -20.43
C VAL A 853 15.57 -1.88 -21.46
N LYS A 854 15.71 -1.42 -22.71
CA LYS A 854 16.26 -2.22 -23.83
C LYS A 854 17.80 -2.11 -23.87
N ALA A 855 18.52 -3.22 -24.08
CA ALA A 855 19.99 -3.20 -24.17
C ALA A 855 20.53 -2.74 -25.53
N ASP A 856 19.83 -3.10 -26.62
CA ASP A 856 20.34 -2.98 -27.99
C ASP A 856 20.70 -1.54 -28.37
N ALA A 857 21.93 -1.37 -28.87
CA ALA A 857 22.48 -0.12 -29.32
C ALA A 857 21.66 0.55 -30.44
N ILE A 858 20.87 -0.20 -31.21
CA ILE A 858 19.99 0.37 -32.25
C ILE A 858 19.06 1.45 -31.70
N PHE A 859 18.58 1.30 -30.45
CA PHE A 859 17.66 2.22 -29.80
C PHE A 859 18.30 3.56 -29.37
N ALA A 860 19.63 3.66 -29.38
CA ALA A 860 20.34 4.92 -29.17
C ALA A 860 20.30 5.84 -30.41
N TYR A 861 19.82 5.33 -31.56
CA TYR A 861 19.66 6.07 -32.79
C TYR A 861 18.19 6.36 -33.06
N GLN A 862 17.83 7.63 -33.13
CA GLN A 862 16.46 8.05 -33.46
C GLN A 862 16.19 7.86 -34.97
N PRO A 863 14.97 7.51 -35.42
CA PRO A 863 14.62 7.53 -36.84
C PRO A 863 14.90 8.90 -37.48
N PRO A 864 15.49 8.97 -38.69
CA PRO A 864 15.87 7.86 -39.58
C PRO A 864 17.34 7.38 -39.38
N PHE A 865 18.08 7.90 -38.40
CA PHE A 865 19.51 7.59 -38.21
C PHE A 865 19.77 6.12 -37.80
N ASN A 866 18.78 5.42 -37.24
CA ASN A 866 18.86 3.98 -36.97
C ASN A 866 19.07 3.13 -38.24
N ILE A 867 18.58 3.57 -39.40
CA ILE A 867 18.86 2.95 -40.70
C ILE A 867 20.36 2.95 -40.97
N LEU A 868 20.99 4.13 -40.85
CA LEU A 868 22.44 4.30 -41.03
C LEU A 868 23.22 3.49 -39.99
N ALA A 869 22.75 3.43 -38.75
CA ALA A 869 23.37 2.62 -37.71
C ALA A 869 23.42 1.13 -38.08
N VAL A 870 22.33 0.54 -38.57
CA VAL A 870 22.33 -0.86 -39.01
C VAL A 870 23.28 -1.07 -40.20
N PHE A 871 23.21 -0.24 -41.24
CA PHE A 871 24.07 -0.39 -42.42
C PHE A 871 25.56 -0.16 -42.15
N ILE A 872 25.92 0.65 -41.15
CA ILE A 872 27.32 0.91 -40.78
C ILE A 872 27.84 -0.09 -39.76
N PHE A 873 27.14 -0.31 -38.64
CA PHE A 873 27.67 -1.10 -37.52
C PHE A 873 27.56 -2.61 -37.72
N LEU A 874 26.50 -3.11 -38.39
CA LEU A 874 26.34 -4.54 -38.61
C LEU A 874 27.53 -5.18 -39.39
N PRO A 875 28.04 -4.61 -40.51
CA PRO A 875 29.26 -5.12 -41.14
C PRO A 875 30.53 -4.79 -40.33
N LEU A 876 30.61 -3.62 -39.68
CA LEU A 876 31.80 -3.19 -38.92
C LEU A 876 32.14 -4.17 -37.78
N LYS A 877 31.13 -4.80 -37.17
CA LYS A 877 31.27 -5.86 -36.14
C LYS A 877 32.17 -7.01 -36.56
N PHE A 878 32.25 -7.35 -37.85
CA PHE A 878 33.08 -8.43 -38.38
C PHE A 878 34.50 -7.98 -38.76
N ILE A 879 34.74 -6.67 -38.85
CA ILE A 879 36.00 -6.06 -39.28
C ILE A 879 36.83 -5.58 -38.07
N VAL A 880 36.15 -5.17 -36.99
CA VAL A 880 36.75 -4.40 -35.89
C VAL A 880 36.60 -5.14 -34.55
N SER A 881 37.65 -5.12 -33.72
CA SER A 881 37.61 -5.76 -32.40
C SER A 881 36.58 -5.12 -31.45
N PRO A 882 35.95 -5.87 -30.53
CA PRO A 882 34.87 -5.36 -29.68
C PRO A 882 35.18 -4.06 -28.92
N ARG A 883 36.43 -3.87 -28.48
CA ARG A 883 36.88 -2.62 -27.82
C ARG A 883 36.83 -1.40 -28.74
N TRP A 884 37.19 -1.56 -30.01
CA TRP A 884 37.14 -0.49 -31.00
C TRP A 884 35.73 -0.29 -31.54
N PHE A 885 34.97 -1.37 -31.72
CA PHE A 885 33.54 -1.32 -32.05
C PHE A 885 32.77 -0.46 -31.04
N HIS A 886 32.92 -0.75 -29.74
CA HIS A 886 32.37 0.04 -28.65
C HIS A 886 32.77 1.53 -28.71
N LYS A 887 34.07 1.82 -28.94
CA LYS A 887 34.55 3.21 -29.06
C LYS A 887 33.90 3.97 -30.22
N ILE A 888 33.83 3.35 -31.41
CA ILE A 888 33.25 3.97 -32.62
C ILE A 888 31.74 4.16 -32.43
N HIS A 889 31.06 3.15 -31.88
CA HIS A 889 29.65 3.20 -31.54
C HIS A 889 29.33 4.36 -30.58
N VAL A 890 30.01 4.43 -29.43
CA VAL A 890 29.82 5.50 -28.43
C VAL A 890 30.12 6.89 -29.00
N ALA A 891 31.13 7.02 -29.86
CA ALA A 891 31.42 8.28 -30.53
C ALA A 891 30.30 8.71 -31.50
N ALA A 892 29.78 7.77 -32.30
CA ALA A 892 28.70 8.04 -33.26
C ALA A 892 27.38 8.42 -32.58
N VAL A 893 26.96 7.69 -31.54
CA VAL A 893 25.74 8.02 -30.76
C VAL A 893 25.84 9.43 -30.18
N ARG A 894 27.01 9.79 -29.61
CA ARG A 894 27.25 11.13 -29.04
C ARG A 894 27.26 12.23 -30.09
N LEU A 895 27.75 11.96 -31.29
CA LEU A 895 27.78 12.93 -32.39
C LEU A 895 26.37 13.19 -32.93
N VAL A 896 25.62 12.12 -33.25
CA VAL A 896 24.26 12.21 -33.81
C VAL A 896 23.29 12.87 -32.83
N ASN A 897 23.36 12.49 -31.54
CA ASN A 897 22.45 12.98 -30.52
C ASN A 897 23.00 14.18 -29.71
N LEU A 898 24.09 14.83 -30.14
CA LEU A 898 24.75 15.90 -29.39
C LEU A 898 23.81 17.00 -28.84
N PRO A 899 22.93 17.63 -29.65
CA PRO A 899 22.02 18.66 -29.13
C PRO A 899 21.00 18.10 -28.13
N LEU A 900 20.49 16.90 -28.37
CA LEU A 900 19.54 16.22 -27.49
C LEU A 900 20.18 15.86 -26.13
N LEU A 901 21.40 15.33 -26.14
CA LEU A 901 22.16 15.01 -24.93
C LEU A 901 22.46 16.27 -24.09
N LEU A 902 22.79 17.40 -24.73
CA LEU A 902 22.98 18.67 -24.04
C LEU A 902 21.68 19.20 -23.41
N ILE A 903 20.54 19.09 -24.11
CA ILE A 903 19.23 19.46 -23.56
C ILE A 903 18.89 18.59 -22.33
N ILE A 904 19.08 17.27 -22.43
CA ILE A 904 18.87 16.33 -21.32
C ILE A 904 19.78 16.68 -20.13
N ALA A 905 21.07 16.88 -20.35
CA ALA A 905 22.02 17.19 -19.28
C ALA A 905 21.74 18.54 -18.59
N VAL A 906 21.26 19.55 -19.32
CA VAL A 906 20.83 20.85 -18.74
C VAL A 906 19.52 20.70 -17.95
N ALA A 907 18.57 19.88 -18.43
CA ALA A 907 17.33 19.61 -17.72
C ALA A 907 17.58 18.82 -16.41
N GLU A 908 18.32 17.71 -16.49
CA GLU A 908 18.63 16.84 -15.33
C GLU A 908 19.46 17.54 -14.25
N ARG A 909 20.28 18.53 -14.60
CA ARG A 909 21.06 19.31 -13.62
C ARG A 909 20.28 20.49 -13.01
N ARG A 910 19.16 20.90 -13.61
CA ARG A 910 18.27 21.96 -13.11
C ARG A 910 17.09 21.42 -12.30
N VAL A 911 16.61 20.22 -12.62
CA VAL A 911 15.56 19.54 -11.85
C VAL A 911 16.21 18.79 -10.70
N SER A 912 16.02 19.27 -9.46
CA SER A 912 16.38 18.51 -8.26
C SER A 912 15.67 17.16 -8.26
N TRP A 913 16.41 16.11 -7.92
CA TRP A 913 15.92 14.74 -7.87
C TRP A 913 15.23 14.45 -6.52
N ASP A 914 14.21 15.23 -6.21
CA ASP A 914 13.46 15.11 -4.95
C ASP A 914 12.94 13.68 -4.75
N GLN A 915 13.04 13.18 -3.52
CA GLN A 915 12.51 11.88 -3.13
C GLN A 915 10.98 11.98 -3.03
N HIS A 916 10.29 11.69 -4.13
CA HIS A 916 8.83 11.74 -4.20
C HIS A 916 8.21 10.58 -3.42
N ASP A 917 7.87 10.85 -2.16
CA ASP A 917 7.28 9.85 -1.26
C ASP A 917 5.80 9.61 -1.64
N TYR A 918 5.55 8.46 -2.27
CA TYR A 918 4.26 8.08 -2.85
C TYR A 918 3.20 7.78 -1.77
N LYS A 919 2.49 8.82 -1.32
CA LYS A 919 1.35 8.71 -0.41
C LYS A 919 0.13 8.11 -1.11
N TYR A 920 -0.35 6.97 -0.62
CA TYR A 920 -1.62 6.34 -1.02
C TYR A 920 -2.46 5.99 0.22
N ASN A 921 -3.79 5.89 0.04
CA ASN A 921 -4.78 5.83 1.11
C ASN A 921 -5.67 4.57 0.89
N PRO A 922 -5.78 3.64 1.87
CA PRO A 922 -6.32 2.30 1.60
C PRO A 922 -7.85 2.21 1.58
N GLY A 923 -8.37 1.46 0.60
CA GLY A 923 -9.74 0.89 0.57
C GLY A 923 -9.70 -0.64 0.65
N SER A 924 -10.86 -1.27 0.85
CA SER A 924 -11.01 -2.73 1.10
C SER A 924 -10.93 -3.62 -0.15
N GLY A 925 -10.73 -4.93 0.07
CA GLY A 925 -10.76 -5.99 -0.96
C GLY A 925 -12.17 -6.36 -1.45
N ASP A 926 -12.38 -7.47 -2.17
CA ASP A 926 -11.55 -8.69 -2.25
C ASP A 926 -11.28 -9.20 -3.70
N GLU A 927 -10.58 -10.33 -3.84
CA GLU A 927 -10.17 -10.98 -5.10
C GLU A 927 -11.32 -11.54 -5.96
N THR A 928 -11.09 -11.70 -7.28
CA THR A 928 -10.99 -13.06 -7.89
C THR A 928 -10.51 -13.06 -9.35
N THR A 929 -10.16 -14.26 -9.81
CA THR A 929 -9.56 -14.67 -11.09
C THR A 929 -10.14 -14.11 -12.40
N GLY A 930 -9.25 -13.75 -13.34
CA GLY A 930 -9.57 -13.59 -14.76
C GLY A 930 -8.36 -13.75 -15.71
N ARG A 931 -8.46 -14.66 -16.70
CA ARG A 931 -7.56 -14.84 -17.88
C ARG A 931 -6.09 -15.30 -17.66
N LYS A 932 -5.88 -16.53 -17.15
CA LYS A 932 -4.55 -17.21 -17.16
C LYS A 932 -3.96 -17.54 -18.56
N TRP A 933 -4.77 -17.57 -19.62
CA TRP A 933 -4.37 -18.07 -20.95
C TRP A 933 -3.23 -17.29 -21.62
N PHE A 934 -3.10 -15.99 -21.36
CA PHE A 934 -2.12 -15.16 -22.05
C PHE A 934 -0.67 -15.47 -21.62
N TRP A 935 -0.38 -15.40 -20.32
CA TRP A 935 1.00 -15.49 -19.82
C TRP A 935 1.64 -16.87 -20.04
N GLN A 936 0.85 -17.91 -20.26
CA GLN A 936 1.32 -19.24 -20.68
C GLN A 936 2.21 -19.19 -21.93
N LYS A 937 2.01 -18.22 -22.84
CA LYS A 937 2.88 -18.02 -24.01
C LYS A 937 4.18 -17.26 -23.74
N TRP A 938 4.33 -16.64 -22.56
CA TRP A 938 5.60 -16.08 -22.07
C TRP A 938 6.35 -17.04 -21.14
N GLN A 939 5.62 -17.86 -20.38
CA GLN A 939 6.16 -18.85 -19.44
C GLN A 939 6.88 -20.04 -20.09
N LEU A 940 6.79 -20.21 -21.42
CA LEU A 940 7.29 -21.40 -22.13
C LEU A 940 8.83 -21.52 -22.19
N SER A 941 9.56 -20.40 -22.19
CA SER A 941 11.04 -20.40 -22.21
C SER A 941 11.65 -20.07 -20.85
N ALA A 942 11.49 -18.82 -20.38
CA ALA A 942 12.09 -18.35 -19.13
C ALA A 942 11.62 -19.16 -17.91
N SER A 943 10.31 -19.38 -17.77
CA SER A 943 9.80 -20.15 -16.62
C SER A 943 10.11 -21.64 -16.71
N ARG A 944 10.47 -22.21 -17.87
CA ARG A 944 10.99 -23.60 -17.93
C ARG A 944 12.38 -23.68 -17.31
N TYR A 945 13.25 -22.70 -17.57
CA TYR A 945 14.56 -22.63 -16.93
C TYR A 945 14.43 -22.52 -15.40
N ILE A 946 13.60 -21.59 -14.91
CA ILE A 946 13.31 -21.43 -13.48
C ILE A 946 12.80 -22.74 -12.85
N ARG A 947 11.83 -23.42 -13.49
CA ARG A 947 11.21 -24.64 -12.95
C ARG A 947 12.14 -25.86 -12.97
N SER A 948 13.10 -25.93 -13.88
CA SER A 948 13.97 -27.11 -14.03
C SER A 948 14.79 -27.47 -12.78
N VAL A 949 14.96 -26.52 -11.85
CA VAL A 949 15.55 -26.75 -10.52
C VAL A 949 14.76 -27.77 -9.68
N PHE A 950 13.47 -27.97 -9.97
CA PHE A 950 12.57 -28.92 -9.32
C PHE A 950 12.38 -30.24 -10.09
N ASP A 951 12.98 -30.40 -11.28
CA ASP A 951 12.86 -31.63 -12.09
C ASP A 951 13.58 -32.85 -11.48
N GLU A 952 14.57 -32.61 -10.61
CA GLU A 952 15.31 -33.62 -9.85
C GLU A 952 15.18 -33.29 -8.35
N PRO A 953 15.08 -34.29 -7.45
CA PRO A 953 15.18 -34.04 -6.02
C PRO A 953 16.57 -33.50 -5.65
N PRO A 954 16.70 -32.69 -4.58
CA PRO A 954 18.02 -32.26 -4.09
C PRO A 954 18.87 -33.48 -3.69
N SER A 955 20.20 -33.35 -3.80
CA SER A 955 21.11 -34.42 -3.35
C SER A 955 21.02 -34.63 -1.84
N GLU A 956 21.41 -35.82 -1.38
CA GLU A 956 21.37 -36.18 0.04
C GLU A 956 22.12 -35.15 0.91
N ASP A 957 23.29 -34.66 0.45
CA ASP A 957 24.06 -33.60 1.11
C ASP A 957 23.22 -32.33 1.40
N VAL A 958 22.42 -31.90 0.42
CA VAL A 958 21.57 -30.69 0.51
C VAL A 958 20.28 -31.00 1.29
N HIS A 959 19.76 -32.23 1.20
CA HIS A 959 18.63 -32.65 2.01
C HIS A 959 18.99 -32.68 3.50
N ASP A 960 20.19 -33.16 3.86
CA ASP A 960 20.69 -33.18 5.22
C ASP A 960 21.00 -31.76 5.74
N GLU A 961 21.64 -30.90 4.94
CA GLU A 961 21.85 -29.48 5.27
C GLU A 961 20.53 -28.76 5.59
N ILE A 962 19.47 -29.06 4.83
CA ILE A 962 18.13 -28.52 5.07
C ILE A 962 17.48 -29.17 6.31
N ALA A 963 17.73 -30.46 6.57
CA ALA A 963 17.12 -31.23 7.67
C ALA A 963 17.61 -30.83 9.08
N VAL A 964 18.74 -30.13 9.20
CA VAL A 964 19.28 -29.63 10.48
C VAL A 964 18.47 -28.46 11.07
N ASP A 965 17.66 -27.76 10.25
CA ASP A 965 16.74 -26.70 10.71
C ASP A 965 15.72 -27.22 11.76
N ASP A 966 15.52 -26.44 12.84
CA ASP A 966 14.78 -26.81 14.06
C ASP A 966 13.40 -27.52 13.87
N PRO A 967 13.24 -28.78 14.33
CA PRO A 967 11.96 -29.48 14.35
C PRO A 967 10.87 -28.85 15.25
N MET A 968 11.24 -28.14 16.33
CA MET A 968 10.29 -27.59 17.30
C MET A 968 9.38 -26.55 16.64
N THR A 969 9.97 -25.63 15.88
CA THR A 969 9.26 -24.58 15.14
C THR A 969 8.24 -25.16 14.16
N HIS A 970 8.61 -26.19 13.39
CA HIS A 970 7.70 -26.88 12.46
C HIS A 970 6.53 -27.55 13.20
N HIS A 971 6.78 -28.23 14.32
CA HIS A 971 5.72 -28.89 15.10
C HIS A 971 4.74 -27.90 15.76
N LEU A 972 5.21 -26.73 16.19
CA LEU A 972 4.36 -25.70 16.81
C LEU A 972 3.42 -25.05 15.79
N ILE A 973 3.95 -24.63 14.64
CA ILE A 973 3.15 -23.98 13.57
C ILE A 973 2.09 -24.96 13.03
N ARG A 974 2.49 -26.18 12.67
CA ARG A 974 1.61 -27.21 12.11
C ARG A 974 0.46 -27.58 13.07
N ARG A 975 0.74 -27.74 14.37
CA ARG A 975 -0.27 -28.13 15.37
C ARG A 975 -1.31 -27.05 15.64
N GLN A 976 -1.03 -25.78 15.37
CA GLN A 976 -2.01 -24.71 15.43
C GLN A 976 -2.88 -24.66 14.16
N PHE A 977 -2.27 -24.86 12.99
CA PHE A 977 -2.94 -24.82 11.69
C PHE A 977 -4.09 -25.85 11.58
N THR A 978 -3.78 -27.14 11.76
CA THR A 978 -4.76 -28.25 11.64
C THR A 978 -5.92 -28.15 12.66
N ARG A 979 -5.72 -27.44 13.79
CA ARG A 979 -6.73 -27.29 14.84
C ARG A 979 -7.85 -26.31 14.44
N GLN A 980 -7.67 -25.53 13.37
CA GLN A 980 -8.69 -24.59 12.88
C GLN A 980 -9.58 -25.19 11.78
N THR A 981 -9.05 -25.99 10.84
CA THR A 981 -9.88 -26.58 9.77
C THR A 981 -10.93 -27.57 10.29
N THR A 982 -10.68 -28.24 11.43
CA THR A 982 -11.66 -29.12 12.08
C THR A 982 -12.78 -28.38 12.83
N ALA A 983 -12.73 -27.04 12.96
CA ALA A 983 -13.72 -26.27 13.71
C ALA A 983 -14.93 -25.83 12.87
N SER A 984 -14.86 -25.91 11.54
CA SER A 984 -15.94 -25.52 10.61
C SER A 984 -16.78 -26.70 10.08
N SER A 985 -16.48 -27.93 10.51
CA SER A 985 -17.20 -29.16 10.12
C SER A 985 -18.12 -29.66 11.23
N THR A 986 -19.40 -29.28 11.18
CA THR A 986 -20.41 -29.58 12.22
C THR A 986 -20.92 -31.03 12.17
N GLU A 987 -20.12 -31.99 12.68
CA GLU A 987 -20.59 -33.38 12.89
C GLU A 987 -21.15 -33.62 14.30
N THR A 988 -22.36 -34.20 14.36
CA THR A 988 -23.14 -34.44 15.60
C THR A 988 -22.70 -35.70 16.35
N ARG A 989 -21.61 -35.60 17.12
CA ARG A 989 -21.02 -36.76 17.80
C ARG A 989 -21.60 -37.01 19.21
N LYS A 990 -22.41 -38.08 19.33
CA LYS A 990 -22.93 -38.60 20.62
C LYS A 990 -21.80 -38.98 21.59
N PRO A 991 -21.99 -38.83 22.92
CA PRO A 991 -20.95 -39.17 23.90
C PRO A 991 -20.76 -40.70 24.03
N PRO A 992 -19.52 -41.21 23.97
CA PRO A 992 -19.24 -42.62 24.28
C PRO A 992 -19.34 -42.88 25.80
N ARG A 993 -19.68 -44.11 26.17
CA ARG A 993 -19.91 -44.50 27.57
C ARG A 993 -18.63 -44.57 28.39
N ARG A 994 -18.75 -44.16 29.66
CA ARG A 994 -17.87 -44.47 30.80
C ARG A 994 -17.51 -45.97 30.81
N ARG A 995 -16.22 -46.29 30.99
CA ARG A 995 -15.74 -47.61 31.41
C ARG A 995 -14.47 -47.45 32.26
N ASP A 996 -14.18 -48.44 33.08
CA ASP A 996 -13.57 -48.21 34.38
C ASP A 996 -12.04 -48.22 34.43
N SER A 997 -11.52 -47.64 35.52
CA SER A 997 -10.10 -47.58 35.86
C SER A 997 -9.50 -48.93 36.24
N THR A 998 -8.17 -49.05 36.17
CA THR A 998 -7.44 -50.10 36.91
C THR A 998 -6.20 -49.52 37.60
N PHE A 999 -6.02 -49.91 38.86
CA PHE A 999 -4.94 -49.57 39.81
C PHE A 999 -4.86 -48.12 40.36
N PRO A 1000 -4.87 -47.95 41.69
CA PRO A 1000 -4.79 -46.63 42.34
C PRO A 1000 -3.39 -46.27 42.86
N GLY A 1001 -3.15 -44.97 43.03
CA GLY A 1001 -2.38 -44.45 44.16
C GLY A 1001 -0.85 -44.41 44.05
N ILE A 1002 -0.32 -43.44 43.30
CA ILE A 1002 0.89 -42.67 43.68
C ILE A 1002 0.67 -41.21 43.28
N ARG A 1003 0.76 -40.27 44.23
CA ARG A 1003 0.84 -38.83 43.94
C ARG A 1003 2.31 -38.43 43.87
N LYS A 1004 2.79 -38.01 42.70
CA LYS A 1004 4.05 -37.25 42.55
C LYS A 1004 3.80 -36.00 41.72
N LYS A 1005 4.07 -34.83 42.31
CA LYS A 1005 4.17 -33.55 41.58
C LYS A 1005 5.56 -33.47 40.93
N PRO A 1006 5.62 -33.00 39.69
CA PRO A 1006 6.40 -31.82 39.32
C PRO A 1006 5.41 -30.70 38.92
N ARG A 1007 5.56 -29.42 39.25
CA ARG A 1007 6.58 -28.45 38.79
C ARG A 1007 6.77 -28.50 37.25
N GLY A 1008 6.48 -27.45 36.50
CA GLY A 1008 6.01 -26.13 36.91
C GLY A 1008 6.21 -25.07 35.82
N SER A 1009 5.73 -25.34 34.62
CA SER A 1009 5.80 -24.48 33.44
C SER A 1009 4.66 -24.85 32.49
N PHE A 1010 4.28 -23.93 31.59
CA PHE A 1010 3.10 -24.01 30.71
C PHE A 1010 1.74 -24.05 31.44
N SER A 1011 1.23 -22.88 31.82
CA SER A 1011 -0.19 -22.70 32.25
C SER A 1011 -0.87 -21.44 31.70
N VAL A 1012 -0.14 -20.54 31.03
CA VAL A 1012 -0.67 -19.25 30.55
C VAL A 1012 -1.65 -19.44 29.38
N ALA A 1013 -1.27 -20.27 28.40
CA ALA A 1013 -2.05 -20.46 27.17
C ALA A 1013 -3.43 -21.09 27.39
N GLU A 1014 -3.60 -21.91 28.44
CA GLU A 1014 -4.89 -22.54 28.76
C GLU A 1014 -5.84 -21.53 29.43
N GLN A 1015 -5.33 -20.64 30.30
CA GLN A 1015 -6.14 -19.59 30.94
C GLN A 1015 -6.59 -18.50 29.95
N GLU A 1016 -5.76 -18.14 28.97
CA GLU A 1016 -6.19 -17.22 27.89
C GLU A 1016 -7.27 -17.86 27.00
N GLN A 1017 -7.18 -19.18 26.75
CA GLN A 1017 -8.13 -19.88 25.89
C GLN A 1017 -9.50 -20.07 26.57
N GLU A 1018 -9.53 -20.39 27.88
CA GLU A 1018 -10.76 -20.45 28.68
C GLU A 1018 -11.44 -19.05 28.79
N SER A 1019 -10.65 -17.99 29.00
CA SER A 1019 -11.15 -16.61 29.01
C SER A 1019 -11.73 -16.15 27.65
N LEU A 1020 -11.26 -16.72 26.53
CA LEU A 1020 -11.77 -16.40 25.21
C LEU A 1020 -13.12 -17.07 24.92
N GLU A 1021 -13.33 -18.31 25.35
CA GLU A 1021 -14.63 -19.00 25.21
C GLU A 1021 -15.75 -18.28 25.97
N ASP A 1022 -15.49 -17.84 27.22
CA ASP A 1022 -16.49 -17.11 27.99
C ASP A 1022 -16.78 -15.71 27.41
N ARG A 1023 -15.81 -15.06 26.76
CA ARG A 1023 -16.06 -13.82 26.00
C ARG A 1023 -16.92 -14.07 24.76
N LEU A 1024 -16.70 -15.17 24.03
CA LEU A 1024 -17.54 -15.54 22.89
C LEU A 1024 -18.99 -15.84 23.34
N ARG A 1025 -19.18 -16.65 24.39
CA ARG A 1025 -20.50 -16.89 25.00
C ARG A 1025 -21.18 -15.61 25.47
N ALA A 1026 -20.43 -14.65 26.04
CA ALA A 1026 -20.98 -13.36 26.43
C ALA A 1026 -21.43 -12.51 25.23
N MET A 1027 -20.75 -12.64 24.08
CA MET A 1027 -21.06 -11.92 22.83
C MET A 1027 -22.25 -12.53 22.08
N GLU A 1028 -22.36 -13.86 21.99
CA GLU A 1028 -23.58 -14.54 21.52
C GLU A 1028 -24.79 -14.11 22.35
N LYS A 1029 -24.61 -14.07 23.68
CA LYS A 1029 -25.61 -13.59 24.63
C LYS A 1029 -25.82 -12.08 24.61
N SER A 1030 -25.07 -11.29 23.84
CA SER A 1030 -25.41 -9.89 23.51
C SER A 1030 -26.11 -9.76 22.16
N MET A 1031 -25.73 -10.56 21.15
CA MET A 1031 -26.43 -10.63 19.87
C MET A 1031 -27.88 -11.06 20.03
N ALA A 1032 -28.15 -12.14 20.75
CA ALA A 1032 -29.51 -12.60 21.05
C ALA A 1032 -30.35 -11.59 21.87
N ARG A 1033 -29.71 -10.63 22.56
CA ARG A 1033 -30.40 -9.51 23.23
C ARG A 1033 -30.64 -8.33 22.29
N MET A 1034 -29.74 -8.07 21.34
CA MET A 1034 -29.96 -7.08 20.29
C MET A 1034 -31.05 -7.51 19.31
N GLU A 1035 -31.13 -8.80 18.93
CA GLU A 1035 -32.24 -9.35 18.13
C GLU A 1035 -33.58 -9.20 18.86
N MET A 1036 -33.61 -9.49 20.16
CA MET A 1036 -34.81 -9.32 21.00
C MET A 1036 -35.23 -7.84 21.16
N MET A 1037 -34.28 -6.91 21.20
CA MET A 1037 -34.55 -5.46 21.20
C MET A 1037 -34.99 -4.95 19.82
N LEU A 1038 -34.41 -5.45 18.73
CA LEU A 1038 -34.83 -5.12 17.36
C LEU A 1038 -36.27 -5.59 17.10
N ALA A 1039 -36.64 -6.76 17.59
CA ALA A 1039 -38.02 -7.26 17.56
C ALA A 1039 -39.01 -6.41 18.39
N GLN A 1040 -38.53 -5.57 19.31
CA GLN A 1040 -39.34 -4.61 20.09
C GLN A 1040 -39.36 -3.19 19.49
N LEU A 1041 -38.62 -2.93 18.41
CA LEU A 1041 -38.45 -1.60 17.81
C LEU A 1041 -39.19 -1.42 16.47
N VAL A 1042 -40.04 -2.38 16.08
CA VAL A 1042 -40.93 -2.28 14.92
C VAL A 1042 -42.36 -1.98 15.41
N PRO A 1043 -42.92 -0.79 15.17
CA PRO A 1043 -44.32 -0.48 15.47
C PRO A 1043 -45.23 -0.90 14.32
N ASP A 1044 -46.26 -1.70 14.61
CA ASP A 1044 -47.31 -1.99 13.64
C ASP A 1044 -48.16 -0.75 13.34
N THR A 1045 -48.27 -0.39 12.06
CA THR A 1045 -49.32 0.51 11.55
C THR A 1045 -50.15 -0.21 10.50
N GLN A 1046 -51.37 -0.58 10.87
CA GLN A 1046 -52.29 -1.31 10.01
C GLN A 1046 -52.87 -0.43 8.89
N VAL A 1047 -52.89 -0.97 7.67
CA VAL A 1047 -54.00 -0.78 6.73
C VAL A 1047 -54.49 -2.18 6.38
N GLY A 1048 -55.78 -2.44 6.58
CA GLY A 1048 -56.32 -3.81 6.66
C GLY A 1048 -56.72 -4.44 5.32
N GLY A 1049 -56.70 -5.77 5.33
CA GLY A 1049 -57.33 -6.68 4.36
C GLY A 1049 -57.36 -8.07 4.99
N GLY A 1050 -58.55 -8.57 5.34
CA GLY A 1050 -58.74 -9.76 6.19
C GLY A 1050 -59.22 -11.01 5.44
N GLY A 1051 -59.52 -12.06 6.21
CA GLY A 1051 -59.87 -13.41 5.72
C GLY A 1051 -58.61 -14.27 5.60
N GLU A 1052 -58.22 -15.01 6.64
CA GLU A 1052 -58.75 -16.34 7.00
C GLU A 1052 -58.56 -17.34 5.85
N GLU A 1053 -57.53 -18.19 5.88
CA GLU A 1053 -57.27 -19.36 6.77
C GLU A 1053 -57.79 -20.68 6.17
N GLY A 1054 -57.10 -21.78 6.51
CA GLY A 1054 -57.31 -23.09 5.89
C GLY A 1054 -56.25 -24.10 6.34
N GLU A 1055 -56.28 -24.49 7.62
CA GLU A 1055 -55.42 -25.55 8.16
C GLU A 1055 -55.66 -26.91 7.48
N GLY A 1056 -54.64 -27.77 7.53
CA GLY A 1056 -54.74 -29.22 7.29
C GLY A 1056 -54.27 -30.01 8.51
N ARG A 1057 -55.08 -30.01 9.57
CA ARG A 1057 -54.95 -30.89 10.75
C ARG A 1057 -55.87 -32.10 10.63
N ASP A 1058 -55.59 -33.16 11.41
CA ASP A 1058 -56.57 -34.22 11.68
C ASP A 1058 -56.36 -34.84 13.08
N GLY A 1059 -57.47 -35.24 13.73
CA GLY A 1059 -57.53 -35.92 15.04
C GLY A 1059 -57.43 -35.00 16.30
N ASP A 1060 -58.33 -35.08 17.31
CA ASP A 1060 -59.53 -35.94 17.42
C ASP A 1060 -60.58 -35.44 18.46
N GLU A 1061 -61.82 -35.91 18.30
CA GLU A 1061 -62.99 -36.00 19.24
C GLU A 1061 -63.41 -34.85 20.21
N ALA A 1062 -64.49 -34.13 19.85
CA ALA A 1062 -65.86 -34.11 20.46
C ALA A 1062 -66.13 -34.07 22.01
N PRO A 1063 -67.37 -33.77 22.50
CA PRO A 1063 -68.40 -32.78 22.10
C PRO A 1063 -69.07 -32.02 23.29
N GLY A 1064 -69.88 -30.95 23.08
CA GLY A 1064 -70.81 -30.49 24.15
C GLY A 1064 -71.50 -29.10 24.12
N ARG A 1065 -72.60 -28.96 23.35
CA ARG A 1065 -73.83 -28.14 23.57
C ARG A 1065 -73.88 -26.86 24.49
N GLN A 1066 -74.46 -25.81 23.87
CA GLN A 1066 -75.59 -24.95 24.32
C GLN A 1066 -75.41 -23.55 24.98
N SER A 1067 -76.10 -22.57 24.36
CA SER A 1067 -76.82 -21.39 24.90
C SER A 1067 -76.06 -20.15 25.43
N ALA A 1068 -76.56 -18.91 25.30
CA ALA A 1068 -77.59 -18.30 24.42
C ALA A 1068 -77.67 -16.74 24.65
N ILE A 1069 -78.64 -16.08 23.98
CA ILE A 1069 -79.38 -14.85 24.41
C ILE A 1069 -78.81 -13.45 24.04
N ASP A 1070 -79.54 -12.80 23.11
CA ASP A 1070 -80.05 -11.40 23.05
C ASP A 1070 -79.12 -10.15 23.02
N ALA A 1071 -79.54 -8.98 22.50
CA ALA A 1071 -80.56 -8.61 21.48
C ALA A 1071 -80.52 -7.08 21.20
N THR A 1072 -81.18 -6.61 20.12
CA THR A 1072 -81.63 -5.20 19.83
C THR A 1072 -80.53 -4.10 19.73
N SER A 1073 -80.64 -3.02 18.92
CA SER A 1073 -81.49 -2.63 17.77
C SER A 1073 -80.83 -1.39 17.07
N GLU A 1074 -81.38 -0.54 16.19
CA GLU A 1074 -82.73 -0.21 15.66
C GLU A 1074 -82.61 0.54 14.29
N ASP A 1075 -83.75 0.79 13.62
CA ASP A 1075 -84.07 1.92 12.71
C ASP A 1075 -83.23 2.32 11.46
N SER A 1076 -83.81 1.98 10.29
CA SER A 1076 -84.37 2.94 9.29
C SER A 1076 -83.81 3.00 7.85
N TYR A 1077 -84.72 3.30 6.91
CA TYR A 1077 -84.66 3.26 5.42
C TYR A 1077 -84.85 4.70 4.83
N PRO A 1078 -84.97 4.98 3.49
CA PRO A 1078 -84.91 4.11 2.28
C PRO A 1078 -84.11 4.61 1.02
N ALA A 1079 -83.64 3.65 0.20
CA ALA A 1079 -83.70 3.58 -1.29
C ALA A 1079 -83.06 4.71 -2.19
N ALA A 1080 -82.86 4.56 -3.52
CA ALA A 1080 -83.21 3.50 -4.48
C ALA A 1080 -82.28 3.42 -5.73
N SER A 1081 -82.10 2.20 -6.28
CA SER A 1081 -81.91 1.80 -7.71
C SER A 1081 -80.82 2.42 -8.63
N GLY A 1082 -80.16 1.65 -9.52
CA GLY A 1082 -80.25 0.18 -9.72
C GLY A 1082 -79.69 -0.37 -11.06
N SER A 1083 -80.01 -1.65 -11.30
CA SER A 1083 -79.88 -2.48 -12.53
C SER A 1083 -78.48 -2.78 -13.13
N ASP A 1084 -77.88 -3.86 -12.64
CA ASP A 1084 -77.65 -5.15 -13.34
C ASP A 1084 -77.40 -5.19 -14.88
N LYS A 1085 -76.45 -6.05 -15.30
CA LYS A 1085 -76.82 -7.37 -15.85
C LYS A 1085 -75.68 -8.39 -16.02
N ASP A 1086 -76.01 -9.61 -15.56
CA ASP A 1086 -75.68 -10.98 -16.03
C ASP A 1086 -74.22 -11.46 -16.22
N THR A 1087 -74.03 -12.75 -15.91
CA THR A 1087 -72.76 -13.51 -15.87
C THR A 1087 -72.95 -14.94 -16.44
N ASP A 1088 -71.84 -15.68 -16.55
CA ASP A 1088 -71.76 -17.16 -16.63
C ASP A 1088 -72.23 -17.87 -17.94
N GLY A 1089 -71.74 -19.07 -18.28
CA GLY A 1089 -70.68 -19.88 -17.65
C GLY A 1089 -70.42 -21.24 -18.37
N ASP A 1090 -69.40 -21.97 -17.89
CA ASP A 1090 -69.01 -23.38 -18.18
C ASP A 1090 -68.63 -23.80 -19.63
N GLY A 1091 -67.72 -24.78 -19.83
CA GLY A 1091 -66.89 -25.52 -18.87
C GLY A 1091 -66.06 -26.67 -19.50
N PHE A 1092 -65.33 -27.42 -18.65
CA PHE A 1092 -64.50 -28.63 -18.90
C PHE A 1092 -63.17 -28.48 -19.71
N ALA A 1093 -62.13 -29.33 -19.57
CA ALA A 1093 -61.47 -29.99 -18.42
C ALA A 1093 -60.24 -30.86 -18.90
N VAL A 1094 -59.49 -31.46 -17.93
CA VAL A 1094 -58.64 -32.69 -18.05
C VAL A 1094 -57.16 -32.59 -18.56
N GLU A 1095 -56.22 -32.71 -17.61
CA GLU A 1095 -54.95 -33.51 -17.61
C GLU A 1095 -53.80 -33.32 -18.66
N SER A 1096 -52.52 -33.69 -18.42
CA SER A 1096 -51.72 -33.90 -17.17
C SER A 1096 -50.21 -34.08 -17.47
N SER A 1097 -49.39 -34.23 -16.41
CA SER A 1097 -48.10 -34.96 -16.34
C SER A 1097 -46.76 -34.31 -16.79
N PHE A 1098 -46.11 -33.64 -15.82
CA PHE A 1098 -44.77 -33.92 -15.25
C PHE A 1098 -43.55 -34.38 -16.10
N ARG A 1099 -42.40 -33.76 -15.76
CA ARG A 1099 -40.98 -34.10 -16.07
C ARG A 1099 -40.55 -33.76 -17.50
N ARG A 1100 -39.31 -33.29 -17.71
CA ARG A 1100 -38.10 -33.44 -16.88
C ARG A 1100 -37.32 -32.14 -16.69
#